data_AF-A0A6J3LT70-F1
#
_entry.id   AF-A0A6J3LT70-F1
#
_cell.length_a   1.000
_cell.length_b   1.000
_cell.length_c   1.000
_cell.angle_alpha   90.00
_cell.angle_beta   90.00
_cell.angle_gamma   90.00
#
_symmetry.space_group_name_H-M   'P 1'
#
loop_
_entity.id
_entity.type
_entity.pdbx_description
1 polymer ?
#
loop_
_entity_poly.entity_id
_entity_poly.type
_entity_poly.pdbx_seq_one_letter_code
_entity_poly.pdbx_strand_id
1 'polypeptide(L)'
;MAPKRKATGKPVGDEPINSDAESHASHAEKEAEEPQLPTGSVSKLRRLQERFNKDGDEETVEVEELSLHRGADGQFAAVVRQVYTKENKLETTRLTINSPHILKAFRDVVGTYPTLTVDFTEPFDMEAPFYVLHHYWDEFDTYCRELMDEEARSHVEVLLEYMNSSLGKERQMMQAMLSKEQITFERLWRLYRPGDLVVSYLRGGHLWFMEVTRTFYEEDAKCGNYMIVEAAHTDYDGTCVGTNKYSFKLLQRALFGQGNPIKIHELPVYPRRFLDEGEELDKRMIARGEKFIQLQGVSIKHYNGLAEHLKEAPPSYWDPDMDEFKPVWMPYTESGRVMIDRKTYQEDHYAGSQLGKAGAITDKDRLLCPPFVFGYSVSRKEWCRFFIDNISETTWKKDSFKSLILPDKQLNIINALVSSHNFPDDARNETEQKGKGLVALLHGPPGSGKTLTAECAAEETQRALFSTSMSELNKYNEAYYFERELKKVLRLATIWKAVVLFDEADVFLEARGDKSSTTNEMASRNALVAVFLRHLEYFSGIVFLTTNRIHVFDAAMKSRVHLALGYSAPDIDSRRRIWAHTLSVMPKGECSDELVASVDALAQANLNGREISNIVNTARTLARFSKVPLSRAHIQNVVGVRMEFEENLVKARIQEEVAKQSSVVERGSIIARGQSEAAQEMDIE
;
A
#
# COMPACT_ATOMS: atom_id res chain seq x y z
N MET A 1 -48.13 -3.33 18.44
CA MET A 1 -49.11 -4.43 18.34
C MET A 1 -48.64 -5.59 19.21
N ALA A 2 -49.31 -5.79 20.34
CA ALA A 2 -49.46 -7.09 21.01
C ALA A 2 -50.95 -7.49 20.84
N PRO A 3 -51.34 -8.76 21.09
CA PRO A 3 -51.93 -9.08 22.41
C PRO A 3 -51.67 -10.51 22.93
N LYS A 4 -51.36 -10.69 24.23
CA LYS A 4 -52.22 -11.12 25.40
C LYS A 4 -52.45 -12.65 25.48
N ARG A 5 -52.45 -13.37 26.63
CA ARG A 5 -52.93 -13.16 28.03
C ARG A 5 -52.14 -14.08 29.01
N LYS A 6 -51.62 -13.67 30.19
CA LYS A 6 -52.18 -13.66 31.58
C LYS A 6 -53.14 -14.82 31.92
N ALA A 7 -53.21 -15.45 33.10
CA ALA A 7 -52.51 -15.53 34.41
C ALA A 7 -53.19 -16.72 35.16
N THR A 8 -52.59 -17.47 36.10
CA THR A 8 -52.72 -17.40 37.60
C THR A 8 -52.19 -18.75 38.15
N GLY A 9 -51.24 -18.85 39.10
CA GLY A 9 -51.41 -18.79 40.58
C GLY A 9 -51.74 -20.19 41.19
N LYS A 10 -50.77 -20.99 41.68
CA LYS A 10 -50.29 -21.18 43.10
C LYS A 10 -51.28 -21.99 44.02
N PRO A 11 -50.87 -22.61 45.17
CA PRO A 11 -49.91 -23.70 45.43
C PRO A 11 -50.37 -24.72 46.56
N VAL A 12 -49.45 -25.58 47.07
CA VAL A 12 -49.34 -26.19 48.44
C VAL A 12 -50.05 -27.52 48.81
N GLY A 13 -49.28 -28.39 49.51
CA GLY A 13 -49.71 -29.28 50.62
C GLY A 13 -49.64 -30.79 50.30
N ASP A 14 -48.68 -31.58 50.79
CA ASP A 14 -48.44 -32.12 52.15
C ASP A 14 -49.02 -33.55 52.36
N GLU A 15 -48.08 -34.52 52.44
CA GLU A 15 -48.04 -35.77 53.23
C GLU A 15 -49.22 -36.80 53.24
N PRO A 16 -49.08 -37.98 53.89
CA PRO A 16 -48.23 -39.13 53.58
C PRO A 16 -49.11 -40.42 53.47
N ILE A 17 -48.52 -41.61 53.36
CA ILE A 17 -48.90 -42.84 54.12
C ILE A 17 -48.19 -44.07 53.52
N ASN A 18 -47.52 -44.74 54.44
CA ASN A 18 -46.79 -45.98 54.35
C ASN A 18 -47.74 -47.19 54.23
N SER A 19 -47.38 -48.22 53.47
CA SER A 19 -47.85 -49.58 53.76
C SER A 19 -46.81 -50.61 53.32
N ASP A 20 -46.23 -51.23 54.33
CA ASP A 20 -45.27 -52.34 54.28
C ASP A 20 -45.82 -53.56 53.52
N ALA A 21 -44.92 -54.28 52.85
CA ALA A 21 -44.89 -55.75 52.87
C ALA A 21 -43.57 -56.26 52.28
N GLU A 22 -42.74 -56.79 53.18
CA GLU A 22 -41.50 -57.53 52.91
C GLU A 22 -41.73 -58.76 52.03
N SER A 23 -40.77 -59.08 51.15
CA SER A 23 -40.35 -60.48 50.93
C SER A 23 -38.93 -60.58 50.34
N HIS A 24 -38.05 -61.12 51.18
CA HIS A 24 -36.96 -62.06 50.90
C HIS A 24 -35.87 -61.74 49.85
N ALA A 25 -34.77 -61.20 50.38
CA ALA A 25 -33.36 -61.60 50.23
C ALA A 25 -32.92 -62.60 49.13
N SER A 26 -31.89 -62.23 48.37
CA SER A 26 -30.60 -62.96 48.37
C SER A 26 -29.46 -62.16 47.70
N HIS A 27 -28.40 -61.99 48.50
CA HIS A 27 -26.98 -61.68 48.24
C HIS A 27 -26.51 -61.30 46.82
N ALA A 28 -26.07 -60.04 46.68
CA ALA A 28 -24.99 -59.64 45.78
C ALA A 28 -23.76 -59.29 46.64
N GLU A 29 -22.64 -59.95 46.37
CA GLU A 29 -21.34 -59.67 46.96
C GLU A 29 -20.91 -58.23 46.65
N LYS A 30 -20.54 -57.47 47.68
CA LYS A 30 -19.90 -56.16 47.52
C LYS A 30 -18.43 -56.40 47.13
N GLU A 31 -18.09 -56.19 45.87
CA GLU A 31 -16.72 -55.85 45.50
C GLU A 31 -16.36 -54.53 46.22
N ALA A 32 -15.25 -54.54 46.94
CA ALA A 32 -14.72 -53.37 47.59
C ALA A 32 -14.17 -52.41 46.53
N GLU A 33 -14.83 -51.26 46.33
CA GLU A 33 -14.24 -50.13 45.59
C GLU A 33 -12.99 -49.67 46.34
N GLU A 34 -11.81 -49.91 45.75
CA GLU A 34 -10.58 -49.26 46.18
C GLU A 34 -10.72 -47.73 46.10
N PRO A 35 -10.11 -46.96 47.01
CA PRO A 35 -10.20 -45.50 46.97
C PRO A 35 -9.61 -44.97 45.67
N GLN A 36 -10.44 -44.33 44.85
CA GLN A 36 -9.99 -43.62 43.64
C GLN A 36 -9.05 -42.48 44.07
N LEU A 37 -7.76 -42.62 43.77
CA LEU A 37 -6.78 -41.56 44.00
C LEU A 37 -7.14 -40.31 43.17
N PRO A 38 -6.88 -39.08 43.67
CA PRO A 38 -7.12 -37.87 42.92
C PRO A 38 -6.35 -37.84 41.59
N THR A 39 -6.94 -37.25 40.55
CA THR A 39 -6.33 -37.09 39.23
C THR A 39 -4.97 -36.40 39.32
N GLY A 40 -3.94 -36.99 38.72
CA GLY A 40 -2.58 -36.45 38.61
C GLY A 40 -1.73 -36.58 39.87
N SER A 41 -2.18 -37.34 40.88
CA SER A 41 -1.51 -37.50 42.18
C SER A 41 -0.26 -38.40 42.15
N VAL A 42 -0.11 -39.25 41.15
CA VAL A 42 1.04 -40.16 41.04
C VAL A 42 2.09 -39.54 40.11
N SER A 43 3.27 -39.23 40.65
CA SER A 43 4.44 -38.71 39.90
C SER A 43 5.10 -39.78 39.01
N LYS A 44 4.34 -40.36 38.07
CA LYS A 44 4.82 -41.36 37.09
C LYS A 44 4.25 -41.10 35.70
N LEU A 45 5.03 -41.45 34.67
CA LEU A 45 4.62 -41.44 33.27
C LEU A 45 3.98 -42.79 32.90
N ARG A 46 2.84 -42.78 32.22
CA ARG A 46 2.21 -43.99 31.68
C ARG A 46 2.27 -44.01 30.15
N ARG A 47 2.55 -45.17 29.53
CA ARG A 47 2.68 -45.32 28.06
C ARG A 47 1.71 -46.37 27.50
N LEU A 48 0.83 -45.95 26.61
CA LEU A 48 -0.20 -46.79 25.97
C LEU A 48 -0.03 -46.77 24.44
N GLN A 49 -0.30 -47.88 23.77
CA GLN A 49 -0.33 -48.01 22.31
C GLN A 49 -1.71 -48.50 21.86
N GLU A 50 -2.36 -47.79 20.95
CA GLU A 50 -3.62 -48.19 20.32
C GLU A 50 -3.31 -48.74 18.93
N ARG A 51 -3.57 -50.03 18.70
CA ARG A 51 -3.30 -50.75 17.44
C ARG A 51 -4.56 -51.43 16.92
N PHE A 52 -4.59 -51.73 15.62
CA PHE A 52 -5.66 -52.54 15.04
C PHE A 52 -5.22 -54.00 14.92
N ASN A 53 -6.07 -54.92 15.37
CA ASN A 53 -5.87 -56.36 15.20
C ASN A 53 -6.16 -56.82 13.78
N LYS A 54 -5.78 -58.06 13.45
CA LYS A 54 -5.97 -58.66 12.11
C LYS A 54 -7.43 -58.68 11.64
N ASP A 55 -8.37 -58.60 12.58
CA ASP A 55 -9.82 -58.55 12.33
C ASP A 55 -10.37 -57.12 12.18
N GLY A 56 -9.53 -56.10 12.36
CA GLY A 56 -9.90 -54.69 12.19
C GLY A 56 -10.40 -53.97 13.44
N ASP A 57 -10.41 -54.63 14.60
CA ASP A 57 -10.79 -54.07 15.89
C ASP A 57 -9.64 -53.30 16.57
N GLU A 58 -9.94 -52.22 17.29
CA GLU A 58 -8.99 -51.42 18.08
C GLU A 58 -8.62 -52.14 19.39
N GLU A 59 -7.32 -52.29 19.65
CA GLU A 59 -6.75 -52.83 20.89
C GLU A 59 -5.75 -51.84 21.51
N THR A 60 -5.91 -51.54 22.80
CA THR A 60 -4.97 -50.72 23.58
C THR A 60 -4.02 -51.61 24.39
N VAL A 61 -2.72 -51.49 24.16
CA VAL A 61 -1.65 -52.28 24.79
C VAL A 61 -0.71 -51.36 25.58
N GLU A 62 -0.44 -51.68 26.84
CA GLU A 62 0.53 -50.96 27.69
C GLU A 62 1.95 -51.51 27.49
N VAL A 63 2.96 -50.63 27.43
CA VAL A 63 4.33 -51.02 27.01
C VAL A 63 5.24 -51.45 28.16
N GLU A 64 4.83 -51.33 29.43
CA GLU A 64 5.54 -51.94 30.56
C GLU A 64 4.55 -52.64 31.51
N GLU A 65 4.71 -53.96 31.62
CA GLU A 65 4.04 -54.95 32.48
C GLU A 65 2.49 -55.06 32.43
N LEU A 66 2.05 -56.27 32.05
CA LEU A 66 0.67 -56.73 32.03
C LEU A 66 0.01 -56.63 33.42
N SER A 67 -0.85 -55.64 33.64
CA SER A 67 -2.14 -55.84 34.31
C SER A 67 -3.10 -54.66 34.11
N LEU A 68 -4.22 -54.95 33.47
CA LEU A 68 -5.37 -54.06 33.28
C LEU A 68 -5.98 -53.63 34.62
N HIS A 69 -6.25 -52.33 34.79
CA HIS A 69 -7.51 -51.81 35.36
C HIS A 69 -8.00 -50.65 34.46
N ARG A 70 -9.16 -50.82 33.80
CA ARG A 70 -9.82 -49.78 33.00
C ARG A 70 -10.39 -48.73 33.96
N GLY A 71 -9.99 -47.46 33.79
CA GLY A 71 -10.55 -46.31 34.52
C GLY A 71 -9.55 -45.44 35.30
N ALA A 72 -8.27 -45.84 35.40
CA ALA A 72 -7.28 -45.20 36.29
C ALA A 72 -6.27 -44.27 35.59
N ASP A 73 -6.44 -43.93 34.31
CA ASP A 73 -5.47 -43.12 33.56
C ASP A 73 -5.29 -41.71 34.15
N GLY A 74 -6.35 -41.17 34.75
CA GLY A 74 -6.34 -39.85 35.39
C GLY A 74 -5.37 -39.76 36.57
N GLN A 75 -5.00 -40.86 37.24
CA GLN A 75 -4.19 -40.82 38.47
C GLN A 75 -2.71 -40.49 38.22
N PHE A 76 -2.21 -40.73 37.00
CA PHE A 76 -0.81 -40.50 36.61
C PHE A 76 -0.56 -39.05 36.24
N ALA A 77 0.64 -38.55 36.51
CA ALA A 77 1.03 -37.17 36.22
C ALA A 77 0.94 -36.80 34.73
N ALA A 78 1.35 -37.73 33.87
CA ALA A 78 1.25 -37.61 32.41
C ALA A 78 1.05 -38.98 31.74
N VAL A 79 0.23 -39.01 30.68
CA VAL A 79 -0.09 -40.23 29.92
C VAL A 79 0.28 -40.03 28.45
N VAL A 80 1.12 -40.90 27.90
CA VAL A 80 1.52 -40.92 26.49
C VAL A 80 0.72 -42.00 25.78
N ARG A 81 -0.05 -41.63 24.75
CA ARG A 81 -0.78 -42.55 23.88
C ARG A 81 -0.18 -42.52 22.48
N GLN A 82 0.18 -43.67 21.93
CA GLN A 82 0.63 -43.81 20.55
C GLN A 82 -0.46 -44.49 19.72
N VAL A 83 -0.96 -43.81 18.69
CA VAL A 83 -2.00 -44.32 17.80
C VAL A 83 -1.34 -44.86 16.54
N TYR A 84 -1.67 -46.10 16.16
CA TYR A 84 -1.14 -46.75 14.96
C TYR A 84 -2.26 -46.96 13.93
N THR A 85 -1.92 -46.79 12.65
CA THR A 85 -2.84 -47.09 11.55
C THR A 85 -3.13 -48.59 11.45
N LYS A 86 -4.13 -48.96 10.63
CA LYS A 86 -4.43 -50.36 10.28
C LYS A 86 -3.24 -51.12 9.67
N GLU A 87 -2.27 -50.40 9.11
CA GLU A 87 -1.02 -50.97 8.57
C GLU A 87 0.09 -51.06 9.63
N ASN A 88 -0.23 -50.85 10.90
CA ASN A 88 0.69 -50.83 12.03
C ASN A 88 1.82 -49.79 11.90
N LYS A 89 1.55 -48.68 11.20
CA LYS A 89 2.44 -47.51 11.15
C LYS A 89 2.00 -46.51 12.21
N LEU A 90 2.94 -45.97 12.98
CA LEU A 90 2.64 -44.93 13.97
C LEU A 90 2.02 -43.73 13.26
N GLU A 91 0.78 -43.40 13.61
CA GLU A 91 0.01 -42.30 13.04
C GLU A 91 0.26 -41.01 13.81
N THR A 92 0.06 -41.05 15.13
CA THR A 92 0.30 -39.89 15.99
C THR A 92 0.65 -40.34 17.41
N THR A 93 1.26 -39.44 18.18
CA THR A 93 1.47 -39.61 19.62
C THR A 93 0.77 -38.46 20.34
N ARG A 94 -0.10 -38.79 21.28
CA ARG A 94 -0.78 -37.85 22.18
C ARG A 94 -0.15 -37.89 23.56
N LEU A 95 -0.04 -36.73 24.19
CA LEU A 95 0.41 -36.58 25.57
C LEU A 95 -0.67 -35.86 26.35
N THR A 96 -1.23 -36.53 27.35
CA THR A 96 -2.22 -35.98 28.29
C THR A 96 -1.50 -35.56 29.57
N ILE A 97 -1.68 -34.31 29.98
CA ILE A 97 -1.13 -33.76 31.23
C ILE A 97 -2.24 -33.68 32.26
N ASN A 98 -2.09 -34.43 33.36
CA ASN A 98 -3.08 -34.49 34.45
C ASN A 98 -2.60 -33.84 35.75
N SER A 99 -1.28 -33.79 36.00
CA SER A 99 -0.75 -33.30 37.27
C SER A 99 -1.01 -31.81 37.48
N PRO A 100 -1.61 -31.40 38.62
CA PRO A 100 -1.80 -29.99 38.97
C PRO A 100 -0.48 -29.20 39.03
N HIS A 101 0.62 -29.83 39.44
CA HIS A 101 1.95 -29.20 39.51
C HIS A 101 2.51 -28.94 38.11
N ILE A 102 2.34 -29.87 37.18
CA ILE A 102 2.73 -29.68 35.78
C ILE A 102 1.84 -28.61 35.13
N LEU A 103 0.52 -28.64 35.36
CA LEU A 103 -0.40 -27.60 34.87
C LEU A 103 -0.01 -26.20 35.38
N LYS A 104 0.40 -26.09 36.65
CA LYS A 104 0.94 -24.84 37.20
C LYS A 104 2.24 -24.42 36.50
N ALA A 105 3.15 -25.36 36.24
CA ALA A 105 4.37 -25.07 35.48
C ALA A 105 4.06 -24.53 34.07
N PHE A 106 3.09 -25.12 33.36
CA PHE A 106 2.64 -24.60 32.06
C PHE A 106 2.05 -23.19 32.17
N ARG A 107 1.27 -22.91 33.22
CA ARG A 107 0.69 -21.57 33.43
C ARG A 107 1.77 -20.52 33.70
N ASP A 108 2.75 -20.85 34.53
CA ASP A 108 3.81 -19.92 34.93
C ASP A 108 4.83 -19.70 33.80
N VAL A 109 5.15 -20.74 33.02
CA VAL A 109 6.19 -20.70 31.97
C VAL A 109 5.63 -20.29 30.60
N VAL A 110 4.49 -20.85 30.21
CA VAL A 110 3.92 -20.68 28.85
C VAL A 110 2.84 -19.59 28.83
N GLY A 111 1.98 -19.56 29.85
CA GLY A 111 0.87 -18.60 29.96
C GLY A 111 -0.25 -18.88 28.95
N THR A 112 -0.05 -18.54 27.67
CA THR A 112 -1.00 -18.83 26.58
C THR A 112 -0.26 -19.28 25.33
N TYR A 113 -0.81 -20.23 24.57
CA TYR A 113 -0.19 -20.73 23.35
C TYR A 113 -1.23 -20.89 22.22
N PRO A 114 -1.01 -20.36 21.00
CA PRO A 114 -2.03 -20.28 19.95
C PRO A 114 -2.70 -21.59 19.55
N THR A 115 -2.00 -22.73 19.64
CA THR A 115 -2.55 -24.05 19.28
C THR A 115 -3.24 -24.76 20.43
N LEU A 116 -3.21 -24.19 21.64
CA LEU A 116 -3.82 -24.75 22.83
C LEU A 116 -4.85 -23.75 23.37
N THR A 117 -6.13 -24.09 23.28
CA THR A 117 -7.24 -23.25 23.79
C THR A 117 -7.45 -23.42 25.30
N VAL A 118 -6.41 -23.76 26.05
CA VAL A 118 -6.49 -24.11 27.48
C VAL A 118 -5.73 -23.10 28.33
N ASP A 119 -6.35 -22.66 29.42
CA ASP A 119 -5.76 -21.77 30.44
C ASP A 119 -4.85 -22.54 31.43
N PHE A 120 -4.55 -23.80 31.12
CA PHE A 120 -3.78 -24.72 31.97
C PHE A 120 -4.36 -24.87 33.39
N THR A 121 -5.67 -24.75 33.54
CA THR A 121 -6.41 -24.97 34.79
C THR A 121 -6.94 -26.39 34.92
N GLU A 122 -7.20 -27.04 33.80
CA GLU A 122 -7.72 -28.40 33.70
C GLU A 122 -6.74 -29.28 32.90
N PRO A 123 -6.78 -30.62 33.09
CA PRO A 123 -6.03 -31.54 32.27
C PRO A 123 -6.26 -31.31 30.77
N PHE A 124 -5.19 -31.42 29.97
CA PHE A 124 -5.27 -31.18 28.54
C PHE A 124 -4.40 -32.14 27.76
N ASP A 125 -4.78 -32.32 26.49
CA ASP A 125 -4.08 -33.16 25.53
C ASP A 125 -3.28 -32.30 24.56
N MET A 126 -2.11 -32.80 24.18
CA MET A 126 -1.30 -32.25 23.10
C MET A 126 -0.86 -33.37 22.15
N GLU A 127 -0.67 -33.05 20.88
CA GLU A 127 -0.25 -34.03 19.86
C GLU A 127 1.20 -33.76 19.40
N ALA A 128 1.89 -34.82 19.00
CA ALA A 128 3.22 -34.73 18.39
C ALA A 128 3.17 -33.84 17.14
N PRO A 129 4.17 -32.95 16.92
CA PRO A 129 5.51 -32.94 17.53
C PRO A 129 5.62 -32.14 18.84
N PHE A 130 4.53 -31.88 19.58
CA PHE A 130 4.56 -31.21 20.89
C PHE A 130 5.26 -29.85 20.87
N TYR A 131 4.76 -28.94 20.02
CA TYR A 131 5.36 -27.63 19.75
C TYR A 131 5.76 -26.86 21.02
N VAL A 132 4.86 -26.80 22.00
CA VAL A 132 5.05 -26.07 23.26
C VAL A 132 6.25 -26.59 24.05
N LEU A 133 6.39 -27.91 24.17
CA LEU A 133 7.51 -28.52 24.90
C LEU A 133 8.85 -28.21 24.25
N HIS A 134 8.89 -28.09 22.93
CA HIS A 134 10.11 -27.74 22.21
C HIS A 134 10.48 -26.26 22.34
N HIS A 135 9.50 -25.36 22.36
CA HIS A 135 9.75 -23.91 22.44
C HIS A 135 10.11 -23.43 23.84
N TYR A 136 9.62 -24.11 24.88
CA TYR A 136 9.76 -23.71 26.29
C TYR A 136 10.65 -24.65 27.11
N TRP A 137 11.48 -25.47 26.45
CA TRP A 137 12.28 -26.49 27.12
C TRP A 137 13.20 -25.91 28.19
N ASP A 138 13.95 -24.88 27.81
CA ASP A 138 14.97 -24.27 28.68
C ASP A 138 14.31 -23.58 29.89
N GLU A 139 13.12 -23.02 29.69
CA GLU A 139 12.31 -22.41 30.72
C GLU A 139 11.72 -23.44 31.68
N PHE A 140 11.23 -24.59 31.20
CA PHE A 140 10.79 -25.68 32.07
C PHE A 140 11.94 -26.26 32.90
N ASP A 141 13.11 -26.40 32.29
CA ASP A 141 14.34 -26.85 32.97
C ASP A 141 14.80 -25.84 34.04
N THR A 142 14.69 -24.54 33.76
CA THR A 142 14.98 -23.48 34.74
C THR A 142 13.95 -23.44 35.87
N TYR A 143 12.66 -23.50 35.54
CA TYR A 143 11.56 -23.55 36.50
C TYR A 143 11.70 -24.74 37.47
N CYS A 144 12.06 -25.91 36.95
CA CYS A 144 12.30 -27.10 37.75
C CYS A 144 13.45 -26.94 38.76
N ARG A 145 14.52 -26.21 38.39
CA ARG A 145 15.64 -25.93 39.29
C ARG A 145 15.29 -24.93 40.38
N GLU A 146 14.45 -23.94 40.09
CA GLU A 146 14.07 -22.88 41.02
C GLU A 146 12.92 -23.26 41.96
N LEU A 147 12.17 -24.31 41.62
CA LEU A 147 11.12 -24.89 42.43
C LEU A 147 11.66 -25.36 43.79
N MET A 148 11.14 -24.80 44.89
CA MET A 148 11.50 -25.21 46.26
C MET A 148 10.73 -26.44 46.75
N ASP A 149 9.50 -26.62 46.27
CA ASP A 149 8.60 -27.72 46.62
C ASP A 149 9.08 -29.04 45.99
N GLU A 150 9.42 -30.03 46.83
CA GLU A 150 9.95 -31.34 46.40
C GLU A 150 8.92 -32.18 45.63
N GLU A 151 7.64 -32.10 46.00
CA GLU A 151 6.58 -32.85 45.33
C GLU A 151 6.35 -32.27 43.93
N ALA A 152 6.16 -30.96 43.84
CA ALA A 152 6.05 -30.27 42.56
C ALA A 152 7.27 -30.49 41.64
N ARG A 153 8.49 -30.51 42.21
CA ARG A 153 9.72 -30.78 41.46
C ARG A 153 9.73 -32.19 40.87
N SER A 154 9.40 -33.20 41.66
CA SER A 154 9.30 -34.60 41.19
C SER A 154 8.34 -34.74 40.00
N HIS A 155 7.18 -34.08 40.06
CA HIS A 155 6.22 -34.09 38.95
C HIS A 155 6.76 -33.43 37.67
N VAL A 156 7.46 -32.31 37.77
CA VAL A 156 8.06 -31.62 36.60
C VAL A 156 9.27 -32.39 36.05
N GLU A 157 10.07 -33.04 36.91
CA GLU A 157 11.18 -33.90 36.50
C GLU A 157 10.72 -35.07 35.62
N VAL A 158 9.57 -35.68 35.93
CA VAL A 158 8.97 -36.73 35.08
C VAL A 158 8.69 -36.23 33.66
N LEU A 159 8.20 -35.00 33.51
CA LEU A 159 7.99 -34.38 32.21
C LEU A 159 9.33 -34.15 31.48
N LEU A 160 10.32 -33.61 32.19
CA LEU A 160 11.66 -33.37 31.63
C LEU A 160 12.38 -34.67 31.24
N GLU A 161 12.19 -35.75 31.98
CA GLU A 161 12.72 -37.08 31.65
C GLU A 161 12.07 -37.64 30.38
N TYR A 162 10.75 -37.50 30.24
CA TYR A 162 10.05 -37.83 29.00
C TYR A 162 10.60 -37.01 27.82
N MET A 163 10.71 -35.70 28.00
CA MET A 163 11.26 -34.80 27.00
C MET A 163 12.69 -35.24 26.61
N ASN A 164 13.60 -35.43 27.56
CA ASN A 164 14.97 -35.88 27.30
C ASN A 164 15.03 -37.22 26.56
N SER A 165 14.22 -38.20 26.96
CA SER A 165 14.24 -39.54 26.35
C SER A 165 13.65 -39.57 24.94
N SER A 166 12.54 -38.85 24.72
CA SER A 166 11.75 -38.94 23.49
C SER A 166 12.11 -37.84 22.47
N LEU A 167 12.48 -36.66 22.95
CA LEU A 167 12.72 -35.45 22.14
C LEU A 167 14.18 -34.98 22.18
N GLY A 168 15.03 -35.56 23.04
CA GLY A 168 16.41 -35.12 23.27
C GLY A 168 17.30 -35.23 22.03
N LYS A 169 17.18 -36.30 21.24
CA LYS A 169 17.94 -36.46 19.98
C LYS A 169 17.68 -35.31 19.01
N GLU A 170 16.41 -34.95 18.86
CA GLU A 170 16.00 -33.85 17.99
C GLU A 170 16.46 -32.48 18.54
N ARG A 171 16.53 -32.31 19.87
CA ARG A 171 17.09 -31.10 20.48
C ARG A 171 18.59 -30.96 20.19
N GLN A 172 19.36 -32.03 20.33
CA GLN A 172 20.80 -32.02 20.04
C GLN A 172 21.09 -31.70 18.57
N MET A 173 20.33 -32.30 17.64
CA MET A 173 20.43 -31.97 16.22
C MET A 173 20.12 -30.50 15.97
N MET A 174 19.06 -29.97 16.59
CA MET A 174 18.71 -28.56 16.45
C MET A 174 19.80 -27.63 16.99
N GLN A 175 20.36 -27.91 18.18
CA GLN A 175 21.46 -27.12 18.75
C GLN A 175 22.70 -27.14 17.86
N ALA A 176 23.04 -28.30 17.28
CA ALA A 176 24.14 -28.41 16.33
C ALA A 176 23.91 -27.58 15.06
N MET A 177 22.67 -27.52 14.57
CA MET A 177 22.29 -26.70 13.41
C MET A 177 22.30 -25.20 13.72
N LEU A 178 21.73 -24.79 14.87
CA LEU A 178 21.74 -23.40 15.34
C LEU A 178 23.16 -22.88 15.56
N SER A 179 24.07 -23.70 16.06
CA SER A 179 25.49 -23.34 16.21
C SER A 179 26.19 -23.02 14.89
N LYS A 180 25.62 -23.48 13.77
CA LYS A 180 26.08 -23.21 12.40
C LYS A 180 25.16 -22.22 11.67
N GLU A 181 24.17 -21.65 12.36
CA GLU A 181 23.12 -20.78 11.81
C GLU A 181 22.39 -21.38 10.60
N GLN A 182 22.18 -22.70 10.63
CA GLN A 182 21.53 -23.43 9.55
C GLN A 182 20.21 -24.05 10.00
N ILE A 183 19.29 -24.27 9.06
CA ILE A 183 18.00 -24.92 9.33
C ILE A 183 17.53 -25.74 8.12
N THR A 184 16.76 -26.81 8.39
CA THR A 184 16.09 -27.64 7.38
C THR A 184 14.59 -27.39 7.41
N PHE A 185 13.92 -27.66 6.29
CA PHE A 185 12.49 -27.38 6.12
C PHE A 185 11.61 -28.01 7.23
N GLU A 186 11.84 -29.29 7.56
CA GLU A 186 11.08 -30.04 8.58
C GLU A 186 11.16 -29.42 9.99
N ARG A 187 12.22 -28.66 10.27
CA ARG A 187 12.54 -28.12 11.60
C ARG A 187 12.30 -26.61 11.69
N LEU A 188 11.82 -25.97 10.62
CA LEU A 188 11.58 -24.52 10.57
C LEU A 188 10.65 -24.04 11.69
N TRP A 189 9.60 -24.78 12.03
CA TRP A 189 8.68 -24.39 13.11
C TRP A 189 9.35 -24.19 14.47
N ARG A 190 10.50 -24.81 14.74
CA ARG A 190 11.26 -24.59 15.99
C ARG A 190 11.95 -23.24 16.04
N LEU A 191 12.19 -22.64 14.88
CA LEU A 191 12.80 -21.33 14.76
C LEU A 191 11.85 -20.22 15.22
N TYR A 192 10.53 -20.42 15.03
CA TYR A 192 9.48 -19.42 15.26
C TYR A 192 8.60 -19.82 16.45
N ARG A 193 8.91 -19.26 17.62
CA ARG A 193 8.04 -19.36 18.77
C ARG A 193 6.97 -18.24 18.71
N PRO A 194 5.69 -18.53 19.01
CA PRO A 194 4.69 -17.49 19.15
C PRO A 194 5.10 -16.43 20.19
N GLY A 195 4.98 -15.15 19.83
CA GLY A 195 5.45 -14.02 20.62
C GLY A 195 6.88 -13.57 20.31
N ASP A 196 7.69 -14.36 19.59
CA ASP A 196 9.03 -13.95 19.19
C ASP A 196 8.97 -12.83 18.16
N LEU A 197 9.91 -11.88 18.28
CA LEU A 197 10.15 -10.88 17.24
C LEU A 197 10.85 -11.53 16.05
N VAL A 198 10.29 -11.31 14.87
CA VAL A 198 10.85 -11.69 13.59
C VAL A 198 11.15 -10.46 12.74
N VAL A 199 12.07 -10.66 11.82
CA VAL A 199 12.62 -9.63 10.96
C VAL A 199 12.41 -10.05 9.51
N SER A 200 11.98 -9.11 8.68
CA SER A 200 11.97 -9.25 7.24
C SER A 200 12.55 -8.00 6.59
N TYR A 201 13.15 -8.18 5.42
CA TYR A 201 13.63 -7.07 4.60
C TYR A 201 12.69 -6.87 3.44
N LEU A 202 12.14 -5.67 3.32
CA LEU A 202 11.52 -5.22 2.09
C LEU A 202 12.61 -4.79 1.10
N ARG A 203 12.20 -4.60 -0.16
CA ARG A 203 13.10 -4.12 -1.22
C ARG A 203 13.80 -2.82 -0.77
N GLY A 204 15.05 -2.65 -1.18
CA GLY A 204 15.86 -1.50 -0.76
C GLY A 204 16.50 -1.64 0.63
N GLY A 205 16.37 -2.80 1.29
CA GLY A 205 16.99 -3.05 2.59
C GLY A 205 16.20 -2.46 3.77
N HIS A 206 14.93 -2.12 3.57
CA HIS A 206 14.09 -1.58 4.64
C HIS A 206 13.64 -2.70 5.58
N LEU A 207 14.17 -2.66 6.80
CA LEU A 207 13.91 -3.63 7.86
C LEU A 207 12.47 -3.52 8.39
N TRP A 208 11.81 -4.64 8.65
CA TRP A 208 10.48 -4.68 9.25
C TRP A 208 10.42 -5.70 10.38
N PHE A 209 10.04 -5.25 11.57
CA PHE A 209 9.82 -6.09 12.74
C PHE A 209 8.34 -6.45 12.89
N MET A 210 8.09 -7.71 13.20
CA MET A 210 6.77 -8.28 13.42
C MET A 210 6.86 -9.29 14.56
N GLU A 211 5.73 -9.65 15.15
CA GLU A 211 5.64 -10.63 16.23
C GLU A 211 4.97 -11.90 15.72
N VAL A 212 5.61 -13.06 15.90
CA VAL A 212 5.03 -14.33 15.41
C VAL A 212 3.72 -14.61 16.14
N THR A 213 2.64 -14.81 15.39
CA THR A 213 1.36 -15.23 15.96
C THR A 213 1.18 -16.73 15.90
N ARG A 214 1.48 -17.36 14.77
CA ARG A 214 1.37 -18.82 14.60
C ARG A 214 2.14 -19.28 13.37
N THR A 215 2.47 -20.57 13.35
CA THR A 215 3.11 -21.20 12.21
C THR A 215 2.53 -22.58 11.94
N PHE A 216 2.43 -22.96 10.67
CA PHE A 216 1.91 -24.27 10.27
C PHE A 216 2.41 -24.66 8.87
N TYR A 217 2.40 -25.95 8.57
CA TYR A 217 2.75 -26.49 7.26
C TYR A 217 1.48 -26.76 6.44
N GLU A 218 1.56 -26.50 5.15
CA GLU A 218 0.52 -26.83 4.18
C GLU A 218 1.16 -27.37 2.89
N GLU A 219 0.34 -28.04 2.09
CA GLU A 219 0.72 -28.56 0.78
C GLU A 219 -0.25 -28.02 -0.28
N ASP A 220 0.30 -27.65 -1.43
CA ASP A 220 -0.45 -27.13 -2.59
C ASP A 220 -0.03 -27.92 -3.82
N ALA A 221 -1.00 -28.39 -4.61
CA ALA A 221 -0.77 -29.23 -5.78
C ALA A 221 0.17 -28.58 -6.82
N LYS A 222 0.18 -27.24 -6.93
CA LYS A 222 1.06 -26.48 -7.84
C LYS A 222 2.39 -26.14 -7.18
N CYS A 223 2.42 -25.90 -5.87
CA CYS A 223 3.58 -25.33 -5.16
C CYS A 223 4.41 -26.32 -4.33
N GLY A 224 3.88 -27.52 -4.09
CA GLY A 224 4.43 -28.50 -3.14
C GLY A 224 4.27 -28.03 -1.69
N ASN A 225 5.10 -28.58 -0.79
CA ASN A 225 5.07 -28.23 0.62
C ASN A 225 5.59 -26.81 0.88
N TYR A 226 4.94 -26.13 1.81
CA TYR A 226 5.37 -24.85 2.32
C TYR A 226 4.99 -24.67 3.77
N MET A 227 5.67 -23.73 4.41
CA MET A 227 5.33 -23.32 5.77
C MET A 227 4.79 -21.89 5.73
N ILE A 228 3.71 -21.64 6.45
CA ILE A 228 3.21 -20.30 6.70
C ILE A 228 3.74 -19.82 8.05
N VAL A 229 4.37 -18.64 8.05
CA VAL A 229 4.66 -17.88 9.27
C VAL A 229 3.72 -16.69 9.30
N GLU A 230 2.74 -16.71 10.19
CA GLU A 230 1.90 -15.56 10.44
C GLU A 230 2.52 -14.69 11.52
N ALA A 231 2.63 -13.40 11.24
CA ALA A 231 3.17 -12.42 12.15
C ALA A 231 2.25 -11.20 12.26
N ALA A 232 2.11 -10.67 13.46
CA ALA A 232 1.37 -9.48 13.79
C ALA A 232 2.28 -8.24 13.71
N HIS A 233 1.70 -7.11 13.29
CA HIS A 233 2.36 -5.82 13.25
C HIS A 233 1.37 -4.69 13.53
N THR A 234 1.88 -3.52 13.86
CA THR A 234 1.05 -2.33 14.09
C THR A 234 0.83 -1.61 12.77
N ASP A 235 -0.43 -1.48 12.35
CA ASP A 235 -0.82 -0.78 11.13
C ASP A 235 -1.82 0.35 11.44
N TYR A 236 -2.04 1.20 10.45
CA TYR A 236 -3.07 2.23 10.45
C TYR A 236 -3.99 1.97 9.24
N ASP A 237 -5.30 1.89 9.46
CA ASP A 237 -6.28 1.62 8.39
C ASP A 237 -6.86 2.88 7.75
N GLY A 238 -6.44 4.07 8.21
CA GLY A 238 -7.03 5.34 7.82
C GLY A 238 -8.05 5.90 8.82
N THR A 239 -8.42 5.13 9.84
CA THR A 239 -9.34 5.53 10.90
C THR A 239 -8.78 5.29 12.29
N CYS A 240 -8.13 4.15 12.51
CA CYS A 240 -7.52 3.80 13.78
C CYS A 240 -6.21 3.03 13.58
N VAL A 241 -5.37 3.09 14.62
CA VAL A 241 -4.18 2.25 14.73
C VAL A 241 -4.59 0.95 15.41
N GLY A 242 -4.07 -0.16 14.92
CA GLY A 242 -4.33 -1.47 15.50
C GLY A 242 -3.38 -2.53 14.99
N THR A 243 -3.63 -3.76 15.42
CA THR A 243 -2.82 -4.91 15.04
C THR A 243 -3.35 -5.53 13.75
N ASN A 244 -2.47 -5.69 12.77
CA ASN A 244 -2.73 -6.38 11.52
C ASN A 244 -1.85 -7.65 11.43
N LYS A 245 -2.26 -8.62 10.61
CA LYS A 245 -1.51 -9.86 10.39
C LYS A 245 -0.94 -9.90 8.98
N TYR A 246 0.28 -10.41 8.87
CA TYR A 246 0.96 -10.67 7.61
C TYR A 246 1.45 -12.12 7.58
N SER A 247 1.24 -12.80 6.46
CA SER A 247 1.57 -14.22 6.32
C SER A 247 2.69 -14.41 5.31
N PHE A 248 3.82 -14.97 5.75
CA PHE A 248 4.94 -15.33 4.90
C PHE A 248 4.82 -16.79 4.44
N LYS A 249 4.89 -17.03 3.11
CA LYS A 249 4.90 -18.37 2.53
C LYS A 249 6.34 -18.82 2.24
N LEU A 250 6.86 -19.75 3.05
CA LEU A 250 8.19 -20.34 2.91
C LEU A 250 8.10 -21.62 2.09
N LEU A 251 8.36 -21.52 0.78
CA LEU A 251 8.26 -22.64 -0.16
C LEU A 251 9.45 -23.60 -0.03
N GLN A 252 9.19 -24.89 0.24
CA GLN A 252 10.25 -25.90 0.34
C GLN A 252 11.07 -25.96 -0.96
N ARG A 253 10.40 -26.03 -2.10
CA ARG A 253 11.05 -26.15 -3.42
C ARG A 253 11.95 -24.97 -3.79
N ALA A 254 11.66 -23.77 -3.27
CA ALA A 254 12.38 -22.55 -3.63
C ALA A 254 13.55 -22.28 -2.70
N LEU A 255 13.39 -22.60 -1.41
CA LEU A 255 14.38 -22.31 -0.38
C LEU A 255 15.25 -23.53 -0.06
N PHE A 256 14.69 -24.74 -0.04
CA PHE A 256 15.35 -25.97 0.41
C PHE A 256 15.54 -26.96 -0.75
N GLY A 257 16.37 -26.59 -1.72
CA GLY A 257 16.69 -27.45 -2.86
C GLY A 257 17.20 -28.82 -2.41
N GLN A 258 16.49 -29.89 -2.80
CA GLN A 258 16.77 -31.28 -2.39
C GLN A 258 16.76 -31.51 -0.86
N GLY A 259 16.10 -30.67 -0.08
CA GLY A 259 16.05 -30.79 1.38
C GLY A 259 17.33 -30.36 2.10
N ASN A 260 18.27 -29.73 1.39
CA ASN A 260 19.51 -29.23 1.98
C ASN A 260 19.25 -28.12 3.01
N PRO A 261 20.07 -28.04 4.07
CA PRO A 261 19.98 -26.95 5.03
C PRO A 261 20.39 -25.62 4.39
N ILE A 262 19.73 -24.54 4.81
CA ILE A 262 20.07 -23.17 4.41
C ILE A 262 20.47 -22.34 5.61
N LYS A 263 21.11 -21.20 5.36
CA LYS A 263 21.41 -20.23 6.41
C LYS A 263 20.12 -19.53 6.86
N ILE A 264 20.00 -19.29 8.16
CA ILE A 264 18.82 -18.62 8.74
C ILE A 264 18.61 -17.22 8.14
N HIS A 265 19.70 -16.50 7.87
CA HIS A 265 19.70 -15.18 7.24
C HIS A 265 19.16 -15.14 5.79
N GLU A 266 19.11 -16.29 5.09
CA GLU A 266 18.59 -16.38 3.73
C GLU A 266 17.06 -16.58 3.70
N LEU A 267 16.43 -16.78 4.87
CA LEU A 267 14.99 -16.88 4.96
C LEU A 267 14.33 -15.51 4.73
N PRO A 268 13.19 -15.45 4.01
CA PRO A 268 12.41 -14.22 3.83
C PRO A 268 11.97 -13.53 5.13
N VAL A 269 11.80 -14.31 6.20
CA VAL A 269 11.50 -13.87 7.55
C VAL A 269 12.29 -14.76 8.51
N TYR A 270 12.94 -14.19 9.53
CA TYR A 270 13.67 -14.97 10.53
C TYR A 270 13.69 -14.26 11.89
N PRO A 271 13.98 -14.97 13.00
CA PRO A 271 13.94 -14.37 14.34
C PRO A 271 15.00 -13.27 14.55
N ARG A 272 14.62 -12.23 15.27
CA ARG A 272 15.46 -11.06 15.63
C ARG A 272 16.75 -11.43 16.35
N ARG A 273 16.77 -12.55 17.09
CA ARG A 273 17.95 -13.05 17.81
C ARG A 273 19.14 -13.42 16.91
N PHE A 274 18.92 -13.62 15.61
CA PHE A 274 19.99 -13.89 14.64
C PHE A 274 20.49 -12.60 13.96
N LEU A 275 19.95 -11.44 14.29
CA LEU A 275 20.40 -10.18 13.71
C LEU A 275 21.50 -9.56 14.57
N ASP A 276 22.70 -9.40 14.00
CA ASP A 276 23.93 -8.90 14.66
C ASP A 276 23.92 -7.38 15.00
N GLU A 277 22.77 -6.72 14.88
CA GLU A 277 22.62 -5.29 15.20
C GLU A 277 22.05 -5.13 16.63
N GLY A 278 22.75 -4.39 17.49
CA GLY A 278 22.39 -4.21 18.91
C GLY A 278 21.23 -3.22 19.17
N GLU A 279 21.11 -2.75 20.42
CA GLU A 279 19.98 -1.90 20.89
C GLU A 279 19.79 -0.58 20.13
N GLU A 280 20.83 -0.05 19.46
CA GLU A 280 20.73 1.15 18.61
C GLU A 280 19.76 0.95 17.43
N LEU A 281 19.63 -0.29 16.95
CA LEU A 281 18.67 -0.64 15.92
C LEU A 281 17.24 -0.44 16.40
N ASP A 282 16.93 -0.93 17.60
CA ASP A 282 15.58 -0.90 18.14
C ASP A 282 15.13 0.54 18.38
N LYS A 283 16.04 1.40 18.87
CA LYS A 283 15.80 2.86 18.98
C LYS A 283 15.48 3.50 17.61
N ARG A 284 16.24 3.16 16.57
CA ARG A 284 15.99 3.64 15.20
C ARG A 284 14.63 3.19 14.68
N MET A 285 14.25 1.93 14.94
CA MET A 285 12.96 1.37 14.52
C MET A 285 11.79 2.03 15.26
N ILE A 286 11.92 2.29 16.57
CA ILE A 286 10.93 3.05 17.36
C ILE A 286 10.78 4.47 16.80
N ALA A 287 11.89 5.16 16.51
CA ALA A 287 11.85 6.50 15.92
C ALA A 287 11.16 6.53 14.54
N ARG A 288 11.33 5.46 13.74
CA ARG A 288 10.61 5.30 12.47
C ARG A 288 9.12 5.03 12.68
N GLY A 289 8.76 4.22 13.69
CA GLY A 289 7.36 3.99 14.07
C GLY A 289 6.67 5.26 14.57
N GLU A 290 7.37 6.10 15.31
CA GLU A 290 6.88 7.43 15.70
C GLU A 290 6.57 8.29 14.47
N LYS A 291 7.46 8.30 13.45
CA LYS A 291 7.18 8.97 12.18
C LYS A 291 5.97 8.36 11.45
N PHE A 292 5.81 7.04 11.44
CA PHE A 292 4.64 6.38 10.84
C PHE A 292 3.33 6.89 11.45
N ILE A 293 3.29 6.99 12.79
CA ILE A 293 2.12 7.49 13.53
C ILE A 293 1.87 8.98 13.25
N GLN A 294 2.92 9.79 13.14
CA GLN A 294 2.80 11.21 12.79
C GLN A 294 2.28 11.45 11.37
N LEU A 295 2.46 10.48 10.46
CA LEU A 295 2.00 10.55 9.07
C LEU A 295 0.52 10.11 8.90
N GLN A 296 -0.23 9.99 9.99
CA GLN A 296 -1.66 9.73 9.94
C GLN A 296 -2.46 10.86 9.29
N GLY A 297 -3.59 10.49 8.71
CA GLY A 297 -4.47 11.40 7.98
C GLY A 297 -3.96 11.71 6.57
N VAL A 298 -4.30 12.89 6.08
CA VAL A 298 -3.95 13.37 4.73
C VAL A 298 -2.85 14.40 4.88
N SER A 299 -1.69 14.16 4.25
CA SER A 299 -0.61 15.14 4.26
C SER A 299 0.20 15.12 2.96
N ILE A 300 0.77 16.27 2.61
CA ILE A 300 1.70 16.40 1.48
C ILE A 300 3.14 16.40 1.99
N LYS A 301 3.96 15.50 1.45
CA LYS A 301 5.37 15.38 1.82
C LYS A 301 6.26 15.43 0.60
N HIS A 302 7.54 15.74 0.82
CA HIS A 302 8.57 15.58 -0.17
C HIS A 302 9.16 14.17 -0.07
N TYR A 303 9.32 13.51 -1.20
CA TYR A 303 9.89 12.18 -1.30
C TYR A 303 11.07 12.19 -2.26
N ASN A 304 12.15 11.50 -1.88
CA ASN A 304 13.28 11.27 -2.76
C ASN A 304 13.92 9.91 -2.44
N GLY A 305 13.72 8.93 -3.31
CA GLY A 305 14.31 7.60 -3.15
C GLY A 305 13.55 6.50 -3.87
N LEU A 306 13.85 5.25 -3.48
CA LEU A 306 13.14 4.07 -3.95
C LEU A 306 11.69 4.11 -3.46
N ALA A 307 10.70 3.91 -4.31
CA ALA A 307 9.30 3.70 -3.96
C ALA A 307 8.78 2.45 -4.68
N GLU A 308 7.60 1.95 -4.29
CA GLU A 308 6.96 0.85 -4.98
C GLU A 308 5.58 1.27 -5.46
N HIS A 309 5.27 1.06 -6.74
CA HIS A 309 3.92 1.28 -7.26
C HIS A 309 3.18 -0.04 -7.40
N LEU A 310 1.87 -0.03 -7.19
CA LEU A 310 1.04 -1.22 -7.32
C LEU A 310 0.79 -1.50 -8.81
N LYS A 311 1.27 -2.64 -9.30
CA LYS A 311 0.96 -3.12 -10.65
C LYS A 311 -0.22 -4.05 -10.58
N GLU A 312 -1.37 -3.55 -11.01
CA GLU A 312 -2.61 -4.31 -11.17
C GLU A 312 -2.67 -4.96 -12.56
N ALA A 313 -3.58 -5.92 -12.71
CA ALA A 313 -3.86 -6.52 -14.02
C ALA A 313 -4.40 -5.43 -14.97
N PRO A 314 -3.96 -5.39 -16.23
CA PRO A 314 -4.59 -4.54 -17.23
C PRO A 314 -6.10 -4.78 -17.28
N PRO A 315 -6.95 -3.76 -17.52
CA PRO A 315 -8.39 -3.95 -17.64
C PRO A 315 -8.82 -4.97 -18.71
N SER A 316 -7.98 -5.19 -19.71
CA SER A 316 -8.17 -6.17 -20.79
C SER A 316 -7.66 -7.57 -20.47
N TYR A 317 -7.04 -7.78 -19.31
CA TYR A 317 -6.50 -9.07 -18.89
C TYR A 317 -7.65 -9.93 -18.36
N TRP A 318 -8.07 -10.90 -19.15
CA TRP A 318 -9.03 -11.93 -18.75
C TRP A 318 -8.27 -13.24 -18.56
N ASP A 319 -8.31 -13.77 -17.34
CA ASP A 319 -7.75 -15.07 -16.99
C ASP A 319 -8.90 -16.00 -16.58
N PRO A 320 -9.10 -17.17 -17.21
CA PRO A 320 -10.15 -18.12 -16.83
C PRO A 320 -10.11 -18.53 -15.36
N ASP A 321 -8.93 -18.48 -14.73
CA ASP A 321 -8.76 -18.85 -13.33
C ASP A 321 -9.01 -17.68 -12.36
N MET A 322 -9.20 -16.42 -12.85
CA MET A 322 -9.56 -15.13 -12.18
C MET A 322 -8.94 -14.78 -10.80
N ASP A 323 -8.24 -15.69 -10.13
CA ASP A 323 -7.82 -15.65 -8.72
C ASP A 323 -6.28 -15.59 -8.59
N GLU A 324 -5.54 -15.69 -9.72
CA GLU A 324 -4.07 -15.81 -9.68
C GLU A 324 -3.29 -14.51 -9.94
N PHE A 325 -3.88 -13.48 -10.58
CA PHE A 325 -3.17 -12.20 -10.75
C PHE A 325 -3.22 -11.39 -9.45
N LYS A 326 -2.34 -11.73 -8.50
CA LYS A 326 -2.14 -10.94 -7.29
C LYS A 326 -1.42 -9.64 -7.65
N PRO A 327 -1.94 -8.45 -7.27
CA PRO A 327 -1.26 -7.19 -7.49
C PRO A 327 0.18 -7.23 -6.98
N VAL A 328 1.14 -6.78 -7.79
CA VAL A 328 2.57 -6.85 -7.45
C VAL A 328 3.12 -5.45 -7.24
N TRP A 329 3.85 -5.26 -6.14
CA TRP A 329 4.59 -4.03 -5.87
C TRP A 329 5.87 -3.98 -6.70
N MET A 330 5.96 -3.01 -7.60
CA MET A 330 7.07 -2.84 -8.54
C MET A 330 7.94 -1.65 -8.12
N PRO A 331 9.26 -1.83 -8.00
CA PRO A 331 10.16 -0.76 -7.56
C PRO A 331 10.34 0.30 -8.65
N TYR A 332 10.46 1.56 -8.24
CA TYR A 332 10.86 2.68 -9.08
C TYR A 332 11.50 3.80 -8.23
N THR A 333 12.08 4.80 -8.86
CA THR A 333 12.59 5.99 -8.14
C THR A 333 11.59 7.12 -8.25
N GLU A 334 11.16 7.67 -7.11
CA GLU A 334 10.31 8.85 -7.02
C GLU A 334 11.10 10.03 -6.47
N SER A 335 10.88 11.20 -7.05
CA SER A 335 11.48 12.45 -6.59
C SER A 335 10.48 13.57 -6.81
N GLY A 336 9.90 14.08 -5.73
CA GLY A 336 8.91 15.13 -5.84
C GLY A 336 7.97 15.22 -4.64
N ARG A 337 6.80 15.79 -4.86
CA ARG A 337 5.74 15.86 -3.84
C ARG A 337 4.83 14.66 -3.97
N VAL A 338 4.52 14.03 -2.84
CA VAL A 338 3.64 12.88 -2.74
C VAL A 338 2.54 13.16 -1.71
N MET A 339 1.36 12.61 -1.96
CA MET A 339 0.23 12.71 -1.04
C MET A 339 0.16 11.44 -0.20
N ILE A 340 0.34 11.55 1.12
CA ILE A 340 0.14 10.43 2.03
C ILE A 340 -1.32 10.43 2.44
N ASP A 341 -2.01 9.32 2.16
CA ASP A 341 -3.43 9.14 2.45
C ASP A 341 -3.79 7.65 2.50
N ARG A 342 -3.71 7.10 3.70
CA ARG A 342 -4.04 5.70 3.95
C ARG A 342 -5.52 5.40 3.79
N LYS A 343 -6.39 6.34 4.20
CA LYS A 343 -7.84 6.14 4.26
C LYS A 343 -8.40 6.00 2.85
N THR A 344 -8.06 6.93 1.96
CA THR A 344 -8.56 6.88 0.59
C THR A 344 -7.92 5.77 -0.22
N TYR A 345 -6.67 5.38 0.08
CA TYR A 345 -6.10 4.15 -0.47
C TYR A 345 -6.94 2.91 -0.11
N GLN A 346 -7.37 2.80 1.16
CA GLN A 346 -8.19 1.68 1.65
C GLN A 346 -9.58 1.65 0.96
N GLU A 347 -10.20 2.82 0.80
CA GLU A 347 -11.48 2.99 0.08
C GLU A 347 -11.37 2.53 -1.39
N ASP A 348 -10.22 2.77 -2.04
CA ASP A 348 -10.00 2.42 -3.45
C ASP A 348 -9.63 0.95 -3.68
N HIS A 349 -8.97 0.27 -2.75
CA HIS A 349 -8.45 -1.10 -2.94
C HIS A 349 -9.12 -2.17 -2.05
N TYR A 350 -10.19 -1.80 -1.34
CA TYR A 350 -10.98 -2.66 -0.44
C TYR A 350 -10.15 -3.75 0.25
N ALA A 351 -9.10 -3.36 0.98
CA ALA A 351 -8.41 -4.32 1.82
C ALA A 351 -9.34 -4.59 3.01
N GLY A 352 -9.94 -5.78 3.10
CA GLY A 352 -10.90 -6.15 4.14
C GLY A 352 -10.37 -6.19 5.58
N SER A 353 -9.26 -5.50 5.89
CA SER A 353 -8.69 -5.38 7.23
C SER A 353 -9.27 -4.15 7.92
N GLN A 354 -10.36 -4.33 8.67
CA GLN A 354 -10.70 -3.39 9.74
C GLN A 354 -9.79 -3.71 10.93
N LEU A 355 -9.04 -2.71 11.39
CA LEU A 355 -8.20 -2.90 12.57
C LEU A 355 -9.07 -2.82 13.84
N GLY A 356 -8.74 -3.64 14.84
CA GLY A 356 -9.27 -3.43 16.19
C GLY A 356 -8.68 -2.14 16.76
N LYS A 357 -9.49 -1.30 17.43
CA LYS A 357 -9.00 -0.08 18.08
C LYS A 357 -7.90 -0.44 19.09
N ALA A 358 -6.67 0.00 18.84
CA ALA A 358 -5.62 -0.05 19.85
C ALA A 358 -5.91 0.92 21.00
N GLY A 359 -5.43 0.57 22.19
CA GLY A 359 -5.35 1.48 23.34
C GLY A 359 -4.28 2.57 23.16
N ALA A 360 -3.65 3.00 24.26
CA ALA A 360 -2.51 3.91 24.17
C ALA A 360 -1.33 3.24 23.45
N ILE A 361 -0.75 3.94 22.46
CA ILE A 361 0.35 3.41 21.63
C ILE A 361 1.62 3.28 22.50
N THR A 362 2.09 2.04 22.64
CA THR A 362 3.29 1.68 23.40
C THR A 362 4.55 1.68 22.52
N ASP A 363 5.73 1.60 23.12
CA ASP A 363 6.98 1.49 22.35
C ASP A 363 7.08 0.17 21.58
N LYS A 364 6.47 -0.89 22.10
CA LYS A 364 6.31 -2.16 21.36
C LYS A 364 5.50 -1.92 20.08
N ASP A 365 4.42 -1.14 20.16
CA ASP A 365 3.59 -0.85 18.98
C ASP A 365 4.37 -0.04 17.94
N ARG A 366 5.19 0.94 18.36
CA ARG A 366 6.07 1.73 17.49
C ARG A 366 7.12 0.86 16.80
N LEU A 367 7.70 -0.09 17.53
CA LEU A 367 8.71 -1.02 17.02
C LEU A 367 8.16 -1.87 15.87
N LEU A 368 6.87 -2.24 15.94
CA LEU A 368 6.19 -3.13 15.00
C LEU A 368 5.55 -2.40 13.80
N CYS A 369 5.75 -1.08 13.66
CA CYS A 369 5.21 -0.34 12.51
C CYS A 369 5.92 -0.73 11.19
N PRO A 370 5.19 -0.79 10.06
CA PRO A 370 5.78 -1.06 8.75
C PRO A 370 6.76 0.06 8.35
N PRO A 371 7.79 -0.25 7.54
CA PRO A 371 8.76 0.74 7.10
C PRO A 371 8.24 1.66 5.98
N PHE A 372 6.97 1.52 5.58
CA PHE A 372 6.36 2.27 4.49
C PHE A 372 4.99 2.81 4.89
N VAL A 373 4.54 3.83 4.17
CA VAL A 373 3.17 4.35 4.19
C VAL A 373 2.58 4.30 2.78
N PHE A 374 1.25 4.23 2.70
CA PHE A 374 0.55 4.33 1.43
C PHE A 374 0.30 5.78 1.07
N GLY A 375 0.57 6.12 -0.19
CA GLY A 375 0.32 7.45 -0.72
C GLY A 375 0.16 7.44 -2.22
N TYR A 376 -0.18 8.59 -2.76
CA TYR A 376 -0.35 8.82 -4.18
C TYR A 376 0.81 9.64 -4.74
N SER A 377 1.44 9.11 -5.79
CA SER A 377 2.41 9.88 -6.57
C SER A 377 1.65 10.82 -7.50
N VAL A 378 1.80 12.13 -7.31
CA VAL A 378 1.12 13.14 -8.14
C VAL A 378 1.72 13.19 -9.55
N SER A 379 3.01 12.87 -9.69
CA SER A 379 3.71 12.80 -10.97
C SER A 379 3.26 11.59 -11.79
N ARG A 380 3.17 10.41 -11.17
CA ARG A 380 2.77 9.16 -11.85
C ARG A 380 1.26 8.95 -11.91
N LYS A 381 0.51 9.57 -11.02
CA LYS A 381 -0.93 9.41 -10.85
C LYS A 381 -1.34 8.00 -10.43
N GLU A 382 -0.50 7.37 -9.62
CA GLU A 382 -0.66 5.99 -9.13
C GLU A 382 -0.49 5.92 -7.61
N TRP A 383 -1.19 4.96 -7.00
CA TRP A 383 -1.00 4.62 -5.59
C TRP A 383 0.29 3.83 -5.40
N CYS A 384 1.06 4.21 -4.38
CA CYS A 384 2.42 3.74 -4.13
C CYS A 384 2.65 3.47 -2.63
N ARG A 385 3.63 2.63 -2.34
CA ARG A 385 4.29 2.53 -1.03
C ARG A 385 5.52 3.42 -1.02
N PHE A 386 5.57 4.31 -0.03
CA PHE A 386 6.67 5.22 0.21
C PHE A 386 7.37 4.81 1.50
N PHE A 387 8.69 4.59 1.44
CA PHE A 387 9.46 4.22 2.62
C PHE A 387 9.69 5.43 3.51
N ILE A 388 9.43 5.28 4.81
CA ILE A 388 9.41 6.38 5.78
C ILE A 388 10.75 7.12 5.85
N ASP A 389 11.84 6.38 5.67
CA ASP A 389 13.20 6.93 5.73
C ASP A 389 13.49 7.96 4.62
N ASN A 390 12.75 7.89 3.51
CA ASN A 390 12.90 8.77 2.34
C ASN A 390 11.89 9.93 2.32
N ILE A 391 11.03 10.04 3.36
CA ILE A 391 10.01 11.08 3.50
C ILE A 391 10.60 12.27 4.27
N SER A 392 10.36 13.48 3.74
CA SER A 392 10.76 14.74 4.35
C SER A 392 9.64 15.78 4.24
N GLU A 393 9.73 16.84 5.05
CA GLU A 393 8.76 17.94 4.98
C GLU A 393 8.85 18.70 3.66
N THR A 394 7.69 19.11 3.14
CA THR A 394 7.61 19.85 1.88
C THR A 394 8.10 21.28 2.06
N THR A 395 9.09 21.70 1.25
CA THR A 395 9.48 23.11 1.14
C THR A 395 8.58 23.85 0.15
N TRP A 396 7.96 24.93 0.61
CA TRP A 396 7.08 25.79 -0.18
C TRP A 396 7.80 27.05 -0.61
N LYS A 397 7.59 27.47 -1.86
CA LYS A 397 8.13 28.74 -2.37
C LYS A 397 7.27 29.89 -1.89
N LYS A 398 7.77 30.63 -0.90
CA LYS A 398 7.12 31.88 -0.44
C LYS A 398 7.11 32.92 -1.56
N ASP A 399 6.05 33.72 -1.60
CA ASP A 399 5.86 34.78 -2.61
C ASP A 399 5.94 34.28 -4.07
N SER A 400 5.41 33.08 -4.34
CA SER A 400 5.50 32.43 -5.66
C SER A 400 4.97 33.35 -6.77
N PHE A 401 3.92 34.12 -6.49
CA PHE A 401 3.31 35.09 -7.40
C PHE A 401 4.23 36.23 -7.83
N LYS A 402 5.31 36.56 -7.08
CA LYS A 402 6.30 37.57 -7.52
C LYS A 402 7.08 37.14 -8.77
N SER A 403 7.18 35.84 -9.01
CA SER A 403 7.79 35.30 -10.22
C SER A 403 6.92 35.47 -11.47
N LEU A 404 5.62 35.71 -11.27
CA LEU A 404 4.64 35.84 -12.34
C LEU A 404 4.52 37.30 -12.78
N ILE A 405 4.86 37.57 -14.02
CA ILE A 405 4.80 38.93 -14.60
C ILE A 405 3.42 39.11 -15.23
N LEU A 406 2.47 39.55 -14.41
CA LEU A 406 1.11 39.92 -14.79
C LEU A 406 0.78 41.34 -14.34
N PRO A 407 -0.20 42.02 -14.97
CA PRO A 407 -0.75 43.26 -14.46
C PRO A 407 -1.26 43.11 -13.02
N ASP A 408 -0.95 44.07 -12.15
CA ASP A 408 -1.27 44.01 -10.71
C ASP A 408 -2.76 43.73 -10.43
N LYS A 409 -3.66 44.28 -11.26
CA LYS A 409 -5.10 44.03 -11.16
C LYS A 409 -5.44 42.55 -11.31
N GLN A 410 -4.87 41.86 -12.30
CA GLN A 410 -5.12 40.45 -12.55
C GLN A 410 -4.49 39.59 -11.44
N LEU A 411 -3.27 39.93 -11.02
CA LEU A 411 -2.56 39.22 -9.95
C LEU A 411 -3.33 39.29 -8.62
N ASN A 412 -3.84 40.47 -8.27
CA ASN A 412 -4.62 40.68 -7.05
C ASN A 412 -5.93 39.87 -7.06
N ILE A 413 -6.61 39.78 -8.21
CA ILE A 413 -7.85 38.99 -8.34
C ILE A 413 -7.56 37.50 -8.16
N ILE A 414 -6.52 36.95 -8.82
CA ILE A 414 -6.15 35.54 -8.67
C ILE A 414 -5.81 35.23 -7.22
N ASN A 415 -4.92 36.04 -6.63
CA ASN A 415 -4.48 35.82 -5.26
C ASN A 415 -5.65 35.89 -4.28
N ALA A 416 -6.53 36.87 -4.42
CA ALA A 416 -7.73 36.98 -3.58
C ALA A 416 -8.66 35.77 -3.73
N LEU A 417 -8.93 35.31 -4.95
CA LEU A 417 -9.84 34.18 -5.20
C LEU A 417 -9.26 32.86 -4.67
N VAL A 418 -7.97 32.61 -4.91
CA VAL A 418 -7.30 31.37 -4.51
C VAL A 418 -7.11 31.31 -3.00
N SER A 419 -6.64 32.40 -2.37
CA SER A 419 -6.35 32.44 -0.93
C SER A 419 -7.62 32.52 -0.06
N SER A 420 -8.72 33.08 -0.60
CA SER A 420 -10.01 33.16 0.12
C SER A 420 -10.92 31.97 -0.15
N HIS A 421 -10.51 30.99 -0.97
CA HIS A 421 -11.33 29.84 -1.32
C HIS A 421 -11.58 28.95 -0.10
N ASN A 422 -12.85 28.78 0.28
CA ASN A 422 -13.21 27.91 1.38
C ASN A 422 -13.48 26.49 0.86
N PHE A 423 -12.63 25.54 1.26
CA PHE A 423 -12.82 24.13 0.94
C PHE A 423 -13.84 23.52 1.90
N PRO A 424 -14.73 22.63 1.42
CA PRO A 424 -15.67 21.95 2.30
C PRO A 424 -14.94 21.11 3.36
N ASP A 425 -15.54 21.02 4.55
CA ASP A 425 -15.04 20.17 5.63
C ASP A 425 -15.31 18.69 5.35
N ASP A 426 -16.49 18.36 4.81
CA ASP A 426 -16.81 17.01 4.33
C ASP A 426 -16.62 16.87 2.81
N ALA A 427 -15.41 16.46 2.42
CA ALA A 427 -15.06 16.18 1.03
C ALA A 427 -15.81 14.98 0.41
N ARG A 428 -16.54 14.16 1.20
CA ARG A 428 -17.23 12.97 0.71
C ARG A 428 -18.71 13.19 0.40
N ASN A 429 -19.29 14.32 0.82
CA ASN A 429 -20.69 14.63 0.57
C ASN A 429 -20.88 15.43 -0.75
N GLU A 430 -21.14 14.74 -1.87
CA GLU A 430 -21.27 15.35 -3.21
C GLU A 430 -22.39 16.41 -3.32
N THR A 431 -23.50 16.28 -2.58
CA THR A 431 -24.63 17.22 -2.68
C THR A 431 -24.33 18.57 -2.04
N GLU A 432 -23.47 18.61 -1.03
CA GLU A 432 -23.03 19.85 -0.37
C GLU A 432 -21.95 20.60 -1.17
N GLN A 433 -21.41 20.00 -2.24
CA GLN A 433 -20.29 20.55 -3.01
C GLN A 433 -20.72 21.42 -4.20
N LYS A 434 -22.00 21.34 -4.60
CA LYS A 434 -22.51 22.01 -5.80
C LYS A 434 -22.29 23.53 -5.76
N GLY A 435 -21.69 24.06 -6.82
CA GLY A 435 -21.50 25.51 -7.02
C GLY A 435 -20.50 26.19 -6.08
N LYS A 436 -19.70 25.41 -5.33
CA LYS A 436 -18.68 25.93 -4.40
C LYS A 436 -17.26 25.90 -4.97
N GLY A 437 -17.07 25.48 -6.21
CA GLY A 437 -15.75 25.40 -6.85
C GLY A 437 -15.30 26.71 -7.48
N LEU A 438 -14.00 26.93 -7.54
CA LEU A 438 -13.38 28.03 -8.29
C LEU A 438 -12.84 27.50 -9.61
N VAL A 439 -13.39 27.97 -10.73
CA VAL A 439 -12.92 27.59 -12.08
C VAL A 439 -12.30 28.81 -12.75
N ALA A 440 -10.99 28.76 -12.98
CA ALA A 440 -10.21 29.78 -13.66
C ALA A 440 -9.76 29.29 -15.05
N LEU A 441 -10.09 30.05 -16.09
CA LEU A 441 -9.66 29.80 -17.47
C LEU A 441 -8.49 30.72 -17.83
N LEU A 442 -7.35 30.14 -18.19
CA LEU A 442 -6.14 30.82 -18.62
C LEU A 442 -5.96 30.61 -20.13
N HIS A 443 -6.07 31.67 -20.93
CA HIS A 443 -5.95 31.58 -22.39
C HIS A 443 -4.86 32.48 -22.93
N GLY A 444 -4.18 32.06 -24.00
CA GLY A 444 -3.14 32.87 -24.65
C GLY A 444 -2.11 32.03 -25.40
N PRO A 445 -1.10 32.65 -26.03
CA PRO A 445 -0.09 31.92 -26.80
C PRO A 445 0.73 30.95 -25.93
N PRO A 446 1.35 29.92 -26.52
CA PRO A 446 2.23 29.01 -25.79
C PRO A 446 3.42 29.78 -25.16
N GLY A 447 3.88 29.32 -24.00
CA GLY A 447 5.03 29.93 -23.31
C GLY A 447 4.76 31.25 -22.57
N SER A 448 3.49 31.64 -22.40
CA SER A 448 3.10 32.89 -21.73
C SER A 448 2.94 32.81 -20.19
N GLY A 449 3.22 31.66 -19.56
CA GLY A 449 3.14 31.52 -18.09
C GLY A 449 1.80 31.00 -17.53
N LYS A 450 0.92 30.44 -18.38
CA LYS A 450 -0.38 29.88 -17.95
C LYS A 450 -0.21 28.78 -16.89
N THR A 451 0.55 27.73 -17.20
CA THR A 451 0.85 26.61 -16.29
C THR A 451 1.53 27.09 -15.00
N LEU A 452 2.49 28.02 -15.13
CA LEU A 452 3.20 28.63 -14.00
C LEU A 452 2.25 29.33 -13.01
N THR A 453 1.12 29.86 -13.50
CA THR A 453 0.13 30.53 -12.64
C THR A 453 -0.56 29.55 -11.69
N ALA A 454 -0.92 28.37 -12.20
CA ALA A 454 -1.50 27.31 -11.38
C ALA A 454 -0.48 26.75 -10.37
N GLU A 455 0.79 26.61 -10.78
CA GLU A 455 1.89 26.27 -9.88
C GLU A 455 2.05 27.29 -8.75
N CYS A 456 2.05 28.59 -9.07
CA CYS A 456 2.14 29.64 -8.06
C CYS A 456 0.95 29.61 -7.09
N ALA A 457 -0.27 29.38 -7.59
CA ALA A 457 -1.46 29.25 -6.77
C ALA A 457 -1.37 28.07 -5.77
N ALA A 458 -0.84 26.93 -6.21
CA ALA A 458 -0.62 25.77 -5.35
C ALA A 458 0.47 26.03 -4.29
N GLU A 459 1.56 26.73 -4.66
CA GLU A 459 2.61 27.13 -3.71
C GLU A 459 2.10 28.10 -2.64
N GLU A 460 1.35 29.13 -3.05
CA GLU A 460 0.83 30.17 -2.15
C GLU A 460 -0.16 29.58 -1.13
N THR A 461 -1.00 28.65 -1.57
CA THR A 461 -1.97 27.98 -0.69
C THR A 461 -1.41 26.78 0.05
N GLN A 462 -0.15 26.41 -0.20
CA GLN A 462 0.51 25.23 0.36
C GLN A 462 -0.28 23.93 0.10
N ARG A 463 -0.76 23.78 -1.14
CA ARG A 463 -1.60 22.66 -1.59
C ARG A 463 -0.90 21.87 -2.69
N ALA A 464 -1.28 20.60 -2.84
CA ALA A 464 -0.83 19.80 -3.96
C ALA A 464 -1.34 20.38 -5.29
N LEU A 465 -0.52 20.29 -6.33
CA LEU A 465 -0.93 20.60 -7.70
C LEU A 465 -1.18 19.29 -8.45
N PHE A 466 -2.44 18.96 -8.69
CA PHE A 466 -2.82 17.83 -9.52
C PHE A 466 -2.88 18.27 -10.98
N SER A 467 -1.80 18.07 -11.72
CA SER A 467 -1.73 18.41 -13.15
C SER A 467 -2.10 17.22 -14.03
N THR A 468 -3.04 17.40 -14.96
CA THR A 468 -3.40 16.37 -15.94
C THR A 468 -3.80 17.00 -17.27
N SER A 469 -3.46 16.34 -18.37
CA SER A 469 -4.00 16.72 -19.68
C SER A 469 -5.31 15.98 -19.96
N MET A 470 -6.15 16.54 -20.82
CA MET A 470 -7.37 15.83 -21.24
C MET A 470 -7.08 14.59 -22.10
N SER A 471 -5.97 14.60 -22.83
CA SER A 471 -5.51 13.45 -23.60
C SER A 471 -5.15 12.26 -22.71
N GLU A 472 -4.59 12.50 -21.53
CA GLU A 472 -4.30 11.45 -20.54
C GLU A 472 -5.59 10.84 -19.96
N LEU A 473 -6.61 11.66 -19.70
CA LEU A 473 -7.90 11.18 -19.21
C LEU A 473 -8.67 10.39 -20.28
N ASN A 474 -8.52 10.75 -21.57
CA ASN A 474 -9.20 10.10 -22.68
C ASN A 474 -8.30 9.09 -23.43
N LYS A 475 -7.39 8.40 -22.72
CA LYS A 475 -6.40 7.48 -23.32
C LYS A 475 -7.03 6.37 -24.19
N TYR A 476 -8.21 5.89 -23.82
CA TYR A 476 -8.92 4.82 -24.52
C TYR A 476 -9.96 5.33 -25.53
N ASN A 477 -10.13 6.65 -25.67
CA ASN A 477 -11.16 7.28 -26.47
C ASN A 477 -12.59 6.78 -26.18
N GLU A 478 -12.85 6.43 -24.92
CA GLU A 478 -14.10 5.85 -24.45
C GLU A 478 -14.68 6.69 -23.31
N ALA A 479 -15.95 7.08 -23.44
CA ALA A 479 -16.60 8.00 -22.49
C ALA A 479 -16.69 7.46 -21.07
N TYR A 480 -16.87 6.15 -20.92
CA TYR A 480 -16.92 5.51 -19.60
C TYR A 480 -15.58 5.64 -18.86
N TYR A 481 -14.46 5.30 -19.51
CA TYR A 481 -13.13 5.40 -18.91
C TYR A 481 -12.77 6.86 -18.59
N PHE A 482 -13.08 7.79 -19.52
CA PHE A 482 -12.88 9.22 -19.28
C PHE A 482 -13.65 9.72 -18.05
N GLU A 483 -14.95 9.37 -17.93
CA GLU A 483 -15.77 9.75 -16.79
C GLU A 483 -15.21 9.20 -15.47
N ARG A 484 -14.79 7.93 -15.48
CA ARG A 484 -14.20 7.26 -14.32
C ARG A 484 -12.92 7.94 -13.85
N GLU A 485 -11.98 8.20 -14.75
CA GLU A 485 -10.72 8.87 -14.40
C GLU A 485 -10.94 10.33 -13.98
N LEU A 486 -11.83 11.06 -14.67
CA LEU A 486 -12.19 12.41 -14.27
C LEU A 486 -12.79 12.44 -12.86
N LYS A 487 -13.72 11.54 -12.56
CA LYS A 487 -14.34 11.42 -11.23
C LYS A 487 -13.28 11.09 -10.17
N LYS A 488 -12.34 10.20 -10.47
CA LYS A 488 -11.21 9.86 -9.58
C LYS A 488 -10.36 11.10 -9.28
N VAL A 489 -9.90 11.82 -10.31
CA VAL A 489 -9.05 13.02 -10.14
C VAL A 489 -9.76 14.09 -9.31
N LEU A 490 -11.02 14.42 -9.64
CA LEU A 490 -11.77 15.44 -8.91
C LEU A 490 -12.05 15.02 -7.46
N ARG A 491 -12.42 13.76 -7.22
CA ARG A 491 -12.62 13.23 -5.85
C ARG A 491 -11.34 13.34 -5.02
N LEU A 492 -10.21 12.88 -5.55
CA LEU A 492 -8.91 12.96 -4.86
C LEU A 492 -8.53 14.41 -4.59
N ALA A 493 -8.73 15.30 -5.56
CA ALA A 493 -8.46 16.72 -5.39
C ALA A 493 -9.35 17.37 -4.31
N THR A 494 -10.62 16.98 -4.20
CA THR A 494 -11.50 17.47 -3.12
C THR A 494 -11.01 16.97 -1.76
N ILE A 495 -10.67 15.69 -1.62
CA ILE A 495 -10.19 15.08 -0.36
C ILE A 495 -8.88 15.76 0.10
N TRP A 496 -7.96 15.95 -0.82
CA TRP A 496 -6.66 16.56 -0.53
C TRP A 496 -6.70 18.08 -0.50
N LYS A 497 -7.86 18.67 -0.80
CA LYS A 497 -8.04 20.10 -0.99
C LYS A 497 -6.94 20.66 -1.92
N ALA A 498 -6.70 19.96 -3.03
CA ALA A 498 -5.65 20.22 -4.00
C ALA A 498 -6.11 21.23 -5.07
N VAL A 499 -5.14 21.88 -5.72
CA VAL A 499 -5.35 22.68 -6.92
C VAL A 499 -5.26 21.74 -8.11
N VAL A 500 -6.29 21.73 -8.97
CA VAL A 500 -6.30 20.94 -10.20
C VAL A 500 -5.91 21.82 -11.37
N LEU A 501 -4.98 21.34 -12.20
CA LEU A 501 -4.63 21.94 -13.47
C LEU A 501 -5.01 20.98 -14.59
N PHE A 502 -5.92 21.40 -15.45
CA PHE A 502 -6.15 20.75 -16.73
C PHE A 502 -5.42 21.51 -17.84
N ASP A 503 -4.33 20.92 -18.32
CA ASP A 503 -3.51 21.53 -19.38
C ASP A 503 -4.09 21.19 -20.77
N GLU A 504 -3.96 22.13 -21.72
CA GLU A 504 -4.35 21.99 -23.12
C GLU A 504 -5.82 21.54 -23.32
N ALA A 505 -6.74 22.17 -22.59
CA ALA A 505 -8.16 21.84 -22.66
C ALA A 505 -8.77 22.05 -24.07
N ASP A 506 -8.14 22.85 -24.92
CA ASP A 506 -8.55 23.08 -26.31
C ASP A 506 -8.43 21.86 -27.22
N VAL A 507 -7.46 20.96 -27.01
CA VAL A 507 -7.33 19.71 -27.80
C VAL A 507 -8.61 18.87 -27.73
N PHE A 508 -9.28 18.95 -26.59
CA PHE A 508 -10.52 18.23 -26.33
C PHE A 508 -11.77 19.04 -26.67
N LEU A 509 -11.75 20.35 -26.41
CA LEU A 509 -12.89 21.26 -26.60
C LEU A 509 -13.08 21.74 -28.04
N GLU A 510 -12.13 21.46 -28.95
CA GLU A 510 -12.14 21.90 -30.34
C GLU A 510 -13.53 21.78 -30.96
N ALA A 511 -14.05 22.93 -31.40
CA ALA A 511 -15.46 23.22 -31.49
C ALA A 511 -16.23 22.30 -32.46
N ARG A 512 -17.54 22.23 -32.19
CA ARG A 512 -18.67 21.71 -32.98
C ARG A 512 -18.77 22.15 -34.46
N GLY A 513 -17.67 22.31 -35.20
CA GLY A 513 -17.67 23.04 -36.46
C GLY A 513 -16.69 22.61 -37.54
N ASP A 514 -15.75 21.69 -37.31
CA ASP A 514 -14.86 21.27 -38.40
C ASP A 514 -15.58 20.30 -39.34
N LYS A 515 -15.96 20.80 -40.52
CA LYS A 515 -16.71 20.07 -41.57
C LYS A 515 -16.00 18.82 -42.11
N SER A 516 -14.85 18.42 -41.55
CA SER A 516 -14.06 17.26 -41.95
C SER A 516 -14.11 16.07 -40.98
N SER A 517 -14.70 16.19 -39.78
CA SER A 517 -14.84 15.06 -38.85
C SER A 517 -16.18 14.34 -38.99
N THR A 518 -16.18 13.02 -38.91
CA THR A 518 -17.37 12.16 -39.05
C THR A 518 -18.44 12.52 -38.01
N THR A 519 -19.73 12.43 -38.35
CA THR A 519 -20.88 12.80 -37.48
C THR A 519 -20.83 12.13 -36.10
N ASN A 520 -20.33 10.89 -36.05
CA ASN A 520 -20.18 10.11 -34.82
C ASN A 520 -19.07 10.66 -33.90
N GLU A 521 -17.95 11.14 -34.44
CA GLU A 521 -16.84 11.70 -33.65
C GLU A 521 -17.25 13.02 -32.98
N MET A 522 -17.99 13.87 -33.69
CA MET A 522 -18.54 15.10 -33.12
C MET A 522 -19.52 14.80 -31.99
N ALA A 523 -20.38 13.79 -32.15
CA ALA A 523 -21.35 13.39 -31.12
C ALA A 523 -20.64 12.86 -29.87
N SER A 524 -19.64 11.99 -30.04
CA SER A 524 -18.83 11.47 -28.93
C SER A 524 -18.07 12.57 -28.19
N ARG A 525 -17.42 13.51 -28.89
CA ARG A 525 -16.73 14.64 -28.26
C ARG A 525 -17.70 15.56 -27.50
N ASN A 526 -18.87 15.84 -28.06
CA ASN A 526 -19.90 16.63 -27.38
C ASN A 526 -20.40 15.97 -26.08
N ALA A 527 -20.57 14.64 -26.08
CA ALA A 527 -20.95 13.90 -24.89
C ALA A 527 -19.87 14.00 -23.79
N LEU A 528 -18.60 13.87 -24.18
CA LEU A 528 -17.46 14.00 -23.28
C LEU A 528 -17.36 15.40 -22.64
N VAL A 529 -17.56 16.46 -23.42
CA VAL A 529 -17.59 17.84 -22.92
C VAL A 529 -18.75 18.07 -21.95
N ALA A 530 -19.93 17.51 -22.24
CA ALA A 530 -21.07 17.57 -21.33
C ALA A 530 -20.79 16.85 -20.01
N VAL A 531 -20.16 15.67 -20.06
CA VAL A 531 -19.72 14.93 -18.85
C VAL A 531 -18.71 15.75 -18.07
N PHE A 532 -17.72 16.36 -18.72
CA PHE A 532 -16.72 17.21 -18.08
C PHE A 532 -17.35 18.40 -17.34
N LEU A 533 -18.22 19.14 -18.03
CA LEU A 533 -18.91 20.29 -17.46
C LEU A 533 -19.84 19.95 -16.30
N ARG A 534 -20.52 18.80 -16.39
CA ARG A 534 -21.34 18.28 -15.29
C ARG A 534 -20.48 18.06 -14.05
N HIS A 535 -19.33 17.40 -14.16
CA HIS A 535 -18.50 17.12 -13.00
C HIS A 535 -17.84 18.37 -12.41
N LEU A 536 -17.49 19.37 -13.23
CA LEU A 536 -17.00 20.65 -12.73
C LEU A 536 -18.06 21.42 -11.90
N GLU A 537 -19.36 21.26 -12.18
CA GLU A 537 -20.43 21.92 -11.42
C GLU A 537 -20.55 21.40 -9.97
N TYR A 538 -20.17 20.13 -9.76
CA TYR A 538 -20.18 19.47 -8.45
C TYR A 538 -18.81 19.48 -7.78
N PHE A 539 -17.77 19.99 -8.45
CA PHE A 539 -16.45 20.12 -7.85
C PHE A 539 -16.38 21.36 -6.97
N SER A 540 -15.83 21.21 -5.76
CA SER A 540 -15.77 22.25 -4.72
C SER A 540 -14.35 22.73 -4.41
N GLY A 541 -13.38 22.40 -5.27
CA GLY A 541 -11.99 22.85 -5.17
C GLY A 541 -11.64 23.96 -6.17
N ILE A 542 -10.33 24.12 -6.41
CA ILE A 542 -9.78 25.12 -7.34
C ILE A 542 -9.33 24.40 -8.62
N VAL A 543 -9.84 24.83 -9.76
CA VAL A 543 -9.49 24.31 -11.09
C VAL A 543 -8.93 25.42 -11.96
N PHE A 544 -7.74 25.19 -12.51
CA PHE A 544 -7.19 25.96 -13.61
C PHE A 544 -7.35 25.19 -14.92
N LEU A 545 -7.93 25.82 -15.92
CA LEU A 545 -8.01 25.32 -17.30
C LEU A 545 -7.06 26.16 -18.15
N THR A 546 -6.13 25.55 -18.87
CA THR A 546 -5.31 26.28 -19.84
C THR A 546 -5.78 26.00 -21.26
N THR A 547 -5.63 26.99 -22.13
CA THR A 547 -5.96 26.86 -23.55
C THR A 547 -5.10 27.78 -24.39
N ASN A 548 -4.76 27.35 -25.60
CA ASN A 548 -4.15 28.22 -26.60
C ASN A 548 -5.19 28.86 -27.53
N ARG A 549 -6.46 28.42 -27.50
CA ARG A 549 -7.52 28.82 -28.44
C ARG A 549 -8.78 29.31 -27.72
N ILE A 550 -8.89 30.63 -27.55
CA ILE A 550 -10.06 31.24 -26.87
C ILE A 550 -11.37 31.08 -27.66
N HIS A 551 -11.32 30.98 -28.99
CA HIS A 551 -12.49 30.92 -29.87
C HIS A 551 -13.25 29.58 -29.81
N VAL A 552 -12.67 28.58 -29.12
CA VAL A 552 -13.20 27.22 -29.02
C VAL A 552 -14.24 27.07 -27.90
N PHE A 553 -14.31 28.01 -26.95
CA PHE A 553 -15.19 27.91 -25.79
C PHE A 553 -16.63 28.35 -26.10
N ASP A 554 -17.58 27.47 -25.84
CA ASP A 554 -19.00 27.71 -26.01
C ASP A 554 -19.62 28.54 -24.85
N ALA A 555 -20.88 28.91 -24.99
CA ALA A 555 -21.62 29.64 -23.97
C ALA A 555 -21.79 28.84 -22.65
N ALA A 556 -21.78 27.49 -22.71
CA ALA A 556 -21.98 26.62 -21.55
C ALA A 556 -20.73 26.49 -20.67
N MET A 557 -19.53 26.62 -21.25
CA MET A 557 -18.27 26.77 -20.51
C MET A 557 -18.21 28.15 -19.84
N LYS A 558 -18.57 29.22 -20.56
CA LYS A 558 -18.52 30.59 -20.03
C LYS A 558 -19.37 30.78 -18.78
N SER A 559 -20.52 30.11 -18.69
CA SER A 559 -21.39 30.20 -17.50
C SER A 559 -20.82 29.51 -16.25
N ARG A 560 -19.79 28.67 -16.38
CA ARG A 560 -19.15 27.92 -15.29
C ARG A 560 -17.76 28.44 -14.91
N VAL A 561 -17.20 29.35 -15.72
CA VAL A 561 -15.89 29.98 -15.46
C VAL A 561 -16.10 31.21 -14.58
N HIS A 562 -15.44 31.24 -13.43
CA HIS A 562 -15.50 32.35 -12.47
C HIS A 562 -14.52 33.45 -12.86
N LEU A 563 -13.36 33.07 -13.39
CA LEU A 563 -12.30 33.97 -13.80
C LEU A 563 -11.75 33.55 -15.16
N ALA A 564 -11.76 34.45 -16.13
CA ALA A 564 -11.07 34.26 -17.41
C ALA A 564 -9.91 35.25 -17.53
N LEU A 565 -8.70 34.74 -17.69
CA LEU A 565 -7.48 35.53 -17.82
C LEU A 565 -6.82 35.33 -19.17
N GLY A 566 -6.66 36.45 -19.87
CA GLY A 566 -5.95 36.51 -21.13
C GLY A 566 -4.48 36.83 -20.93
N TYR A 567 -3.63 35.97 -21.48
CA TYR A 567 -2.20 36.18 -21.60
C TYR A 567 -1.88 36.66 -23.00
N SER A 568 -1.06 37.70 -23.08
CA SER A 568 -0.50 38.23 -24.32
C SER A 568 0.99 37.88 -24.42
N ALA A 569 1.56 38.04 -25.60
CA ALA A 569 3.02 38.01 -25.73
C ALA A 569 3.63 39.11 -24.84
N PRO A 570 4.73 38.84 -24.11
CA PRO A 570 5.31 39.82 -23.19
C PRO A 570 5.83 41.03 -23.98
N ASP A 571 5.54 42.23 -23.52
CA ASP A 571 6.12 43.47 -24.04
C ASP A 571 7.61 43.61 -23.64
N ILE A 572 8.27 44.68 -24.10
CA ILE A 572 9.70 44.91 -23.83
C ILE A 572 9.96 44.97 -22.32
N ASP A 573 9.12 45.67 -21.56
CA ASP A 573 9.26 45.82 -20.11
C ASP A 573 9.05 44.49 -19.38
N SER A 574 8.07 43.70 -19.79
CA SER A 574 7.83 42.36 -19.25
C SER A 574 9.00 41.43 -19.56
N ARG A 575 9.54 41.46 -20.79
CA ARG A 575 10.74 40.67 -21.15
C ARG A 575 11.95 41.10 -20.33
N ARG A 576 12.16 42.40 -20.11
CA ARG A 576 13.21 42.93 -19.22
C ARG A 576 13.09 42.32 -17.82
N ARG A 577 11.88 42.28 -17.25
CA ARG A 577 11.62 41.66 -15.95
C ARG A 577 11.86 40.15 -15.96
N ILE A 578 11.43 39.43 -17.00
CA ILE A 578 11.66 37.98 -17.14
C ILE A 578 13.17 37.69 -17.17
N TRP A 579 13.94 38.42 -17.97
CA TRP A 579 15.39 38.30 -18.06
C TRP A 579 16.07 38.57 -16.72
N ALA A 580 15.73 39.70 -16.08
CA ALA A 580 16.28 40.07 -14.78
C ALA A 580 15.99 39.01 -13.71
N HIS A 581 14.75 38.53 -13.63
CA HIS A 581 14.35 37.47 -12.71
C HIS A 581 15.12 36.17 -12.98
N THR A 582 15.17 35.72 -14.24
CA THR A 582 15.84 34.46 -14.62
C THR A 582 17.34 34.49 -14.27
N LEU A 583 18.01 35.62 -14.50
CA LEU A 583 19.41 35.81 -14.15
C LEU A 583 19.63 35.93 -12.63
N SER A 584 18.69 36.53 -11.90
CA SER A 584 18.81 36.71 -10.44
C SER A 584 18.71 35.42 -9.62
N VAL A 585 18.00 34.41 -10.15
CA VAL A 585 17.83 33.09 -9.52
C VAL A 585 19.07 32.21 -9.66
N MET A 586 20.05 32.62 -10.47
CA MET A 586 21.27 31.87 -10.72
C MET A 586 22.21 31.83 -9.50
N PRO A 587 22.97 30.74 -9.29
CA PRO A 587 23.98 30.68 -8.24
C PRO A 587 25.03 31.80 -8.40
N LYS A 588 25.42 32.41 -7.27
CA LYS A 588 26.45 33.47 -7.25
C LYS A 588 27.75 32.95 -7.87
N GLY A 589 28.31 33.68 -8.84
CA GLY A 589 29.56 33.34 -9.54
C GLY A 589 29.40 32.58 -10.86
N GLU A 590 28.19 32.12 -11.23
CA GLU A 590 27.95 31.52 -12.55
C GLU A 590 27.63 32.55 -13.65
N CYS A 591 27.40 33.82 -13.29
CA CYS A 591 26.95 34.89 -14.18
C CYS A 591 27.94 36.08 -14.13
N SER A 592 28.27 36.68 -15.27
CA SER A 592 29.10 37.89 -15.31
C SER A 592 28.27 39.15 -15.02
N ASP A 593 28.86 40.13 -14.31
CA ASP A 593 28.18 41.41 -14.01
C ASP A 593 27.81 42.20 -15.28
N GLU A 594 28.62 42.05 -16.34
CA GLU A 594 28.35 42.62 -17.67
C GLU A 594 27.06 42.06 -18.31
N LEU A 595 26.73 40.80 -18.04
CA LEU A 595 25.53 40.19 -18.58
C LEU A 595 24.27 40.76 -17.92
N VAL A 596 24.31 41.00 -16.61
CA VAL A 596 23.21 41.65 -15.86
C VAL A 596 22.98 43.08 -16.35
N ALA A 597 24.05 43.81 -16.68
CA ALA A 597 23.95 45.16 -17.28
C ALA A 597 23.37 45.14 -18.72
N SER A 598 23.43 44.00 -19.42
CA SER A 598 22.99 43.86 -20.81
C SER A 598 21.52 43.45 -20.99
N VAL A 599 20.76 43.31 -19.90
CA VAL A 599 19.35 42.87 -19.92
C VAL A 599 18.48 43.73 -20.87
N ASP A 600 18.73 45.04 -20.94
CA ASP A 600 17.99 45.95 -21.81
C ASP A 600 18.19 45.65 -23.31
N ALA A 601 19.39 45.21 -23.70
CA ALA A 601 19.66 44.79 -25.06
C ALA A 601 19.03 43.43 -25.38
N LEU A 602 19.00 42.51 -24.41
CA LEU A 602 18.40 41.17 -24.57
C LEU A 602 16.87 41.22 -24.66
N ALA A 603 16.23 42.16 -23.96
CA ALA A 603 14.78 42.36 -23.99
C ALA A 603 14.24 42.84 -25.35
N GLN A 604 15.10 43.34 -26.24
CA GLN A 604 14.71 43.74 -27.60
C GLN A 604 14.31 42.55 -28.48
N ALA A 605 14.87 41.36 -28.23
CA ALA A 605 14.49 40.16 -28.94
C ALA A 605 13.03 39.77 -28.58
N ASN A 606 12.21 39.50 -29.60
CA ASN A 606 10.80 39.13 -29.43
C ASN A 606 10.69 37.66 -28.98
N LEU A 607 10.95 37.41 -27.69
CA LEU A 607 11.00 36.09 -27.08
C LEU A 607 9.96 35.97 -25.97
N ASN A 608 9.32 34.80 -25.86
CA ASN A 608 8.44 34.48 -24.72
C ASN A 608 9.23 33.92 -23.52
N GLY A 609 8.58 33.77 -22.37
CA GLY A 609 9.24 33.36 -21.13
C GLY A 609 9.87 31.96 -21.19
N ARG A 610 9.23 31.01 -21.86
CA ARG A 610 9.78 29.65 -22.06
C ARG A 610 11.05 29.70 -22.92
N GLU A 611 11.04 30.55 -23.94
CA GLU A 611 12.18 30.72 -24.84
C GLU A 611 13.38 31.34 -24.15
N ILE A 612 13.16 32.38 -23.35
CA ILE A 612 14.19 33.02 -22.52
C ILE A 612 14.83 31.99 -21.59
N SER A 613 14.03 31.19 -20.87
CA SER A 613 14.53 30.14 -19.97
C SER A 613 15.36 29.08 -20.71
N ASN A 614 14.88 28.62 -21.87
CA ASN A 614 15.62 27.67 -22.71
C ASN A 614 16.95 28.24 -23.20
N ILE A 615 16.97 29.51 -23.64
CA ILE A 615 18.19 30.19 -24.08
C ILE A 615 19.20 30.28 -22.94
N VAL A 616 18.77 30.68 -21.74
CA VAL A 616 19.65 30.76 -20.56
C VAL A 616 20.22 29.40 -20.21
N ASN A 617 19.42 28.34 -20.22
CA ASN A 617 19.87 26.98 -19.92
C ASN A 617 20.88 26.47 -20.96
N THR A 618 20.64 26.67 -22.25
CA THR A 618 21.58 26.29 -23.32
C THR A 618 22.87 27.09 -23.23
N ALA A 619 22.78 28.40 -23.00
CA ALA A 619 23.95 29.26 -22.84
C ALA A 619 24.77 28.88 -21.59
N ARG A 620 24.10 28.46 -20.50
CA ARG A 620 24.75 27.92 -19.29
C ARG A 620 25.50 26.63 -19.58
N THR A 621 24.93 25.74 -20.38
CA THR A 621 25.60 24.50 -20.81
C THR A 621 26.86 24.81 -21.63
N LEU A 622 26.79 25.78 -22.55
CA LEU A 622 27.96 26.25 -23.32
C LEU A 622 29.03 26.88 -22.42
N ALA A 623 28.63 27.69 -21.44
CA ALA A 623 29.52 28.31 -20.47
C ALA A 623 30.25 27.25 -19.61
N ARG A 624 29.50 26.25 -19.12
CA ARG A 624 30.05 25.10 -18.36
C ARG A 624 31.00 24.25 -19.18
N PHE A 625 30.65 23.96 -20.44
CA PHE A 625 31.53 23.25 -21.36
C PHE A 625 32.85 24.01 -21.56
N SER A 626 32.77 25.33 -21.67
CA SER A 626 33.92 26.21 -21.83
C SER A 626 34.66 26.52 -20.52
N LYS A 627 34.12 26.11 -19.36
CA LYS A 627 34.61 26.43 -18.00
C LYS A 627 34.77 27.93 -17.73
N VAL A 628 33.93 28.76 -18.35
CA VAL A 628 33.90 30.22 -18.21
C VAL A 628 32.54 30.63 -17.63
N PRO A 629 32.42 31.70 -16.82
CA PRO A 629 31.13 32.23 -16.39
C PRO A 629 30.22 32.55 -17.58
N LEU A 630 28.91 32.51 -17.36
CA LEU A 630 27.92 32.86 -18.36
C LEU A 630 28.09 34.33 -18.74
N SER A 631 28.43 34.57 -20.00
CA SER A 631 28.64 35.90 -20.57
C SER A 631 27.58 36.21 -21.63
N ARG A 632 27.49 37.50 -21.99
CA ARG A 632 26.61 37.99 -23.07
C ARG A 632 26.85 37.25 -24.40
N ALA A 633 28.11 36.91 -24.72
CA ALA A 633 28.47 36.23 -25.95
C ALA A 633 27.81 34.85 -26.07
N HIS A 634 27.76 34.08 -24.98
CA HIS A 634 27.08 32.78 -24.96
C HIS A 634 25.59 32.90 -25.28
N ILE A 635 24.92 33.91 -24.71
CA ILE A 635 23.49 34.16 -24.98
C ILE A 635 23.28 34.60 -26.43
N GLN A 636 24.09 35.53 -26.93
CA GLN A 636 23.98 36.01 -28.32
C GLN A 636 24.20 34.88 -29.33
N ASN A 637 25.13 33.97 -29.09
CA ASN A 637 25.34 32.81 -29.94
C ASN A 637 24.10 31.91 -29.99
N VAL A 638 23.49 31.61 -28.83
CA VAL A 638 22.28 30.78 -28.77
C VAL A 638 21.09 31.48 -29.41
N VAL A 639 20.94 32.79 -29.21
CA VAL A 639 19.90 33.60 -29.87
C VAL A 639 20.10 33.61 -31.38
N GLY A 640 21.35 33.75 -31.86
CA GLY A 640 21.68 33.76 -33.29
C GLY A 640 21.32 32.44 -33.98
N VAL A 641 21.77 31.32 -33.42
CA VAL A 641 21.43 29.96 -33.95
C VAL A 641 19.92 29.76 -34.00
N ARG A 642 19.20 30.25 -32.98
CA ARG A 642 17.75 30.15 -32.95
C ARG A 642 17.08 31.02 -34.01
N MET A 643 17.52 32.27 -34.17
CA MET A 643 16.97 33.17 -35.19
C MET A 643 17.15 32.59 -36.59
N GLU A 644 18.31 31.98 -36.87
CA GLU A 644 18.56 31.27 -38.12
C GLU A 644 17.60 30.09 -38.33
N PHE A 645 17.32 29.32 -37.27
CA PHE A 645 16.33 28.25 -37.31
C PHE A 645 14.90 28.77 -37.56
N GLU A 646 14.50 29.85 -36.90
CA GLU A 646 13.17 30.48 -37.08
C GLU A 646 13.00 31.02 -38.51
N GLU A 647 14.04 31.65 -39.07
CA GLU A 647 14.06 32.09 -40.47
C GLU A 647 13.91 30.91 -41.44
N ASN A 648 14.60 29.79 -41.16
CA ASN A 648 14.49 28.58 -41.98
C ASN A 648 13.11 27.95 -41.90
N LEU A 649 12.48 27.94 -40.72
CA LEU A 649 11.09 27.50 -40.54
C LEU A 649 10.10 28.36 -41.33
N VAL A 650 10.25 29.69 -41.28
CA VAL A 650 9.41 30.62 -42.05
C VAL A 650 9.59 30.39 -43.54
N LYS A 651 10.84 30.24 -44.02
CA LYS A 651 11.12 29.90 -45.42
C LYS A 651 10.47 28.58 -45.84
N ALA A 652 10.56 27.53 -45.01
CA ALA A 652 9.94 26.23 -45.28
C ALA A 652 8.40 26.32 -45.31
N ARG A 653 7.79 27.06 -44.39
CA ARG A 653 6.33 27.23 -44.32
C ARG A 653 5.79 28.02 -45.51
N ILE A 654 6.51 29.06 -45.93
CA ILE A 654 6.20 29.81 -47.16
C ILE A 654 6.33 28.90 -48.39
N GLN A 655 7.38 28.07 -48.47
CA GLN A 655 7.51 27.09 -49.57
C GLN A 655 6.36 26.08 -49.59
N GLU A 656 5.91 25.61 -48.43
CA GLU A 656 4.78 24.67 -48.33
C GLU A 656 3.44 25.33 -48.70
N GLU A 657 3.20 26.58 -48.29
CA GLU A 657 2.02 27.36 -48.69
C GLU A 657 2.03 27.68 -50.19
N VAL A 658 3.19 28.05 -50.75
CA VAL A 658 3.36 28.28 -52.19
C VAL A 658 3.15 26.98 -52.96
N ALA A 659 3.63 25.83 -52.48
CA ALA A 659 3.37 24.51 -53.08
C ALA A 659 1.88 24.13 -53.02
N LYS A 660 1.20 24.40 -51.90
CA LYS A 660 -0.26 24.20 -51.76
C LYS A 660 -1.05 25.12 -52.70
N GLN A 661 -0.67 26.38 -52.86
CA GLN A 661 -1.31 27.29 -53.82
C GLN A 661 -1.02 26.90 -55.27
N SER A 662 0.20 26.48 -55.60
CA SER A 662 0.58 26.04 -56.95
C SER A 662 -0.19 24.77 -57.38
N SER A 663 -0.38 23.81 -56.48
CA SER A 663 -1.19 22.61 -56.74
C SER A 663 -2.69 22.89 -56.89
N VAL A 664 -3.20 23.94 -56.24
CA VAL A 664 -4.59 24.42 -56.42
C VAL A 664 -4.75 25.16 -57.76
N VAL A 665 -3.76 25.94 -58.19
CA VAL A 665 -3.74 26.61 -59.51
C VAL A 665 -3.59 25.60 -60.66
N GLU A 666 -2.75 24.56 -60.51
CA GLU A 666 -2.68 23.47 -61.49
C GLU A 666 -4.02 22.75 -61.65
N ARG A 667 -4.71 22.42 -60.55
CA ARG A 667 -6.06 21.84 -60.59
C ARG A 667 -7.09 22.78 -61.24
N GLY A 668 -7.01 24.08 -61.00
CA GLY A 668 -7.86 25.08 -61.67
C GLY A 668 -7.58 25.22 -63.17
N SER A 669 -6.32 25.11 -63.59
CA SER A 669 -5.91 25.20 -65.01
C SER A 669 -6.32 23.96 -65.82
N ILE A 670 -6.35 22.78 -65.21
CA ILE A 670 -6.82 21.53 -65.82
C ILE A 670 -8.35 21.60 -66.05
N ILE A 671 -9.10 22.18 -65.12
CA ILE A 671 -10.55 22.38 -65.26
C ILE A 671 -10.87 23.42 -66.35
N ALA A 672 -10.07 24.50 -66.46
CA ALA A 672 -10.24 25.51 -67.51
C ALA A 672 -9.90 24.98 -68.92
N ARG A 673 -8.89 24.10 -69.05
CA ARG A 673 -8.60 23.41 -70.33
C ARG A 673 -9.71 22.42 -70.72
N GLY A 674 -10.26 21.66 -69.76
CA GLY A 674 -11.38 20.76 -70.02
C GLY A 674 -12.67 21.47 -70.45
N GLN A 675 -12.92 22.69 -69.98
CA GLN A 675 -14.06 23.50 -70.41
C GLN A 675 -13.85 24.18 -71.78
N SER A 676 -12.60 24.43 -72.18
CA SER A 676 -12.26 24.94 -73.51
C SER A 676 -12.39 23.87 -74.60
N GLU A 677 -12.03 22.61 -74.31
CA GLU A 677 -12.20 21.49 -75.24
C GLU A 677 -13.68 21.11 -75.43
N ALA A 678 -14.49 21.16 -74.36
CA ALA A 678 -15.93 20.92 -74.45
C ALA A 678 -16.70 22.00 -75.23
N ALA A 679 -16.18 23.22 -75.34
CA ALA A 679 -16.79 24.29 -76.12
C ALA A 679 -16.47 24.22 -77.62
N GLN A 680 -15.39 23.53 -78.02
CA GLN A 680 -15.04 23.32 -79.43
C GLN A 680 -15.76 22.11 -80.07
N GLU A 681 -16.26 21.16 -79.27
CA GLU A 681 -17.05 20.02 -79.76
C GLU A 681 -18.55 20.34 -79.96
N MET A 682 -19.02 21.54 -79.57
CA MET A 682 -20.43 21.94 -79.71
C MET A 682 -20.77 22.74 -80.98
N ASP A 683 -19.80 23.05 -81.84
CA ASP A 683 -20.01 23.82 -83.09
C ASP A 683 -19.89 22.96 -84.37
N ILE A 684 -19.89 21.62 -84.24
CA ILE A 684 -20.01 20.68 -85.37
C ILE A 684 -21.13 19.68 -85.05
N GLU A 685 -22.38 20.13 -85.15
CA GLU A 685 -23.54 19.30 -85.50
C GLU A 685 -24.69 20.15 -86.05
#